data_AF-A0A1C4GUS2-F1
#
_entry.id   AF-A0A1C4GUS2-F1
#
_cell.length_a   1.000
_cell.length_b   1.000
_cell.length_c   1.000
_cell.angle_alpha   90.00
_cell.angle_beta   90.00
_cell.angle_gamma   90.00
#
_symmetry.space_group_name_H-M   'P 1'
#
loop_
_entity.id
_entity.type
_entity.pdbx_description
1 polymer ?
#
loop_
_entity_poly.entity_id
_entity_poly.type
_entity_poly.pdbx_seq_one_letter_code
_entity_poly.pdbx_strand_id
1 'polypeptide(L)'
;MNLELRPTIVVDVPLAAGEVLLNPELVVIRFPHGNFVDIGALCYLKNISAKGKNRHLGRFVELRSLVDSRKQQIRKLIMLISDQLTYSSRTSVTVKNLVDAFIAFIRWADESDFNNVLESTDNAKKIIIVYSHFLDDEYSKGNISLKHSTTQRGKVIRFLSEFFQEDSFHHGLIRLKDLDFNKRWKPQPYKFAQQAVNYEIRPIKIVDLPLRAGQVLLNPEQVIIRFPAGKLVDIGALCYLKSEPIKDFKQRVTNYKECGRLVQLGSLSETRRHQIRKLTKLISDQLKYSGRNSATVKKLVTAFIKFIRWADESDFNNVLESAGNAKEIFIFYSNFLDVEYSKGNISLRHSTTQRSIVPRFLSEFFEEDCFQQGLIKLRSVDSNKRLKPQTFKIAQKASNYKIRPIKIVDLPLGVGEVLLNPEQAIIRFASGKSVDIGALCYLKVEPVKDYKQGTARYQKRGRLVQLGSLSETRKHQVRKLIDHISDQLMYSGRRVETIKDLVSRFIAFIRWADERNFHDVLDSAVNAKKVVIIYAQFLKEKFLRNEISLNHAARQQASVVNFLSEFFEEDNFSHGMFLLRVTRDINTATHPPSEDTQTRLLALCNALFYGISSLVLDCKGYPYKLTLPEFLQLPNNFLWLFPAESWFKRPEIALEQRKMCLGFNYLTGELNTINEIKRLRGHSLRGDEKIIVEAQSNIDAANSDFRDSQRMHVGTVALNAFVVLFLAQTGMNWAQLINLTWSNDYQIESERQLFRTIKWRAGGKECFFELPSSFMSIFKRYLQLRDFLLGNQSCEWLFFKLGERGIGSPSQIKGTLHYFYKSLKKIDPDLTEIHSRQWRAAKSDWLIRNTDISTTALVLQNTEKTVLTSYIAGSETKQWEEMSNFLNQVSDVVRDKREKTQNITLRAVGGCSSFGEPSSVSTATSIVSNCIEPEGCLFCDKFRIHVDEIDIRKLLSCRYCVSKTAHLAGDQEMYQKLINPILNRIEVIITEIAKHNKDLLEKIRYEVDEEGELESYWRRKLEMFMELGVVI
;
A
#
# COMPACT_ATOMS: atom_id res chain seq x y z
N MET A 1 11.18 18.47 -31.38
CA MET A 1 11.88 17.41 -30.61
C MET A 1 12.33 16.35 -31.60
N ASN A 2 13.63 16.15 -31.79
CA ASN A 2 14.16 15.08 -32.64
C ASN A 2 14.16 13.78 -31.82
N LEU A 3 13.02 13.10 -31.81
CA LEU A 3 12.86 11.77 -31.21
C LEU A 3 12.96 10.73 -32.32
N GLU A 4 13.89 9.78 -32.17
CA GLU A 4 14.18 8.77 -33.18
C GLU A 4 14.10 7.37 -32.57
N LEU A 5 13.85 6.37 -33.43
CA LEU A 5 13.86 4.98 -33.00
C LEU A 5 15.32 4.51 -32.98
N ARG A 6 15.84 4.25 -31.77
CA ARG A 6 17.19 3.70 -31.60
C ARG A 6 17.24 2.21 -31.94
N PRO A 7 18.41 1.66 -32.28
CA PRO A 7 18.59 0.21 -32.38
C PRO A 7 18.18 -0.49 -31.08
N THR A 8 17.42 -1.58 -31.18
CA THR A 8 17.02 -2.38 -30.01
C THR A 8 17.38 -3.84 -30.17
N ILE A 9 17.74 -4.47 -29.05
CA ILE A 9 18.05 -5.90 -28.95
C ILE A 9 17.09 -6.49 -27.93
N VAL A 10 16.34 -7.52 -28.33
CA VAL A 10 15.47 -8.23 -27.40
C VAL A 10 16.28 -9.26 -26.63
N VAL A 11 16.20 -9.20 -25.30
CA VAL A 11 16.84 -10.15 -24.39
C VAL A 11 15.77 -10.87 -23.57
N ASP A 12 15.80 -12.19 -23.56
CA ASP A 12 14.91 -13.00 -22.73
C ASP A 12 15.40 -12.99 -21.28
N VAL A 13 14.49 -12.81 -20.32
CA VAL A 13 14.79 -12.98 -18.89
C VAL A 13 14.08 -14.22 -18.33
N PRO A 14 14.62 -14.93 -17.33
CA PRO A 14 15.93 -14.71 -16.71
C PRO A 14 17.09 -14.96 -17.68
N LEU A 15 18.17 -14.20 -17.51
CA LEU A 15 19.39 -14.29 -18.31
C LEU A 15 20.04 -15.66 -18.13
N ALA A 16 20.70 -16.15 -19.18
CA ALA A 16 21.49 -17.37 -19.07
C ALA A 16 22.71 -17.15 -18.15
N ALA A 17 23.15 -18.21 -17.47
CA ALA A 17 24.30 -18.13 -16.57
C ALA A 17 25.56 -17.71 -17.35
N GLY A 18 26.14 -16.57 -16.98
CA GLY A 18 27.34 -16.00 -17.63
C GLY A 18 27.06 -15.03 -18.78
N GLU A 19 25.81 -14.70 -19.07
CA GLU A 19 25.45 -13.74 -20.12
C GLU A 19 25.83 -12.30 -19.73
N VAL A 20 26.69 -11.66 -20.53
CA VAL A 20 27.19 -10.30 -20.29
C VAL A 20 26.46 -9.30 -21.20
N LEU A 21 25.69 -8.40 -20.60
CA LEU A 21 24.99 -7.34 -21.32
C LEU A 21 25.93 -6.15 -21.61
N LEU A 22 26.54 -6.14 -22.78
CA LEU A 22 27.48 -5.09 -23.18
C LEU A 22 26.80 -3.73 -23.41
N ASN A 23 25.62 -3.70 -24.05
CA ASN A 23 24.93 -2.47 -24.47
C ASN A 23 23.51 -2.36 -23.85
N PRO A 24 23.38 -2.09 -22.53
CA PRO A 24 22.09 -2.07 -21.83
C PRO A 24 21.10 -1.02 -22.35
N GLU A 25 21.57 0.08 -22.95
CA GLU A 25 20.76 1.13 -23.58
C GLU A 25 19.94 0.63 -24.79
N LEU A 26 20.38 -0.46 -25.42
CA LEU A 26 19.69 -1.07 -26.56
C LEU A 26 18.68 -2.15 -26.11
N VAL A 27 18.65 -2.52 -24.83
CA VAL A 27 17.95 -3.73 -24.38
C VAL A 27 16.44 -3.51 -24.24
N VAL A 28 15.67 -4.38 -24.88
CA VAL A 28 14.25 -4.61 -24.61
C VAL A 28 14.14 -6.00 -23.97
N ILE A 29 13.63 -6.06 -22.74
CA ILE A 29 13.45 -7.34 -22.07
C ILE A 29 12.17 -8.02 -22.56
N ARG A 30 12.23 -9.33 -22.81
CA ARG A 30 11.08 -10.21 -22.98
C ARG A 30 10.93 -11.12 -21.76
N PHE A 31 9.78 -11.04 -21.11
CA PHE A 31 9.44 -11.89 -19.97
C PHE A 31 8.98 -13.29 -20.41
N PRO A 32 9.10 -14.33 -19.57
CA PRO A 32 8.68 -15.70 -19.87
C PRO A 32 7.21 -15.86 -20.31
N HIS A 33 6.34 -14.93 -19.92
CA HIS A 33 4.93 -14.91 -20.32
C HIS A 33 4.66 -14.13 -21.62
N GLY A 34 5.69 -13.80 -22.40
CA GLY A 34 5.60 -13.22 -23.74
C GLY A 34 5.48 -11.69 -23.80
N ASN A 35 5.47 -10.99 -22.66
CA ASN A 35 5.41 -9.52 -22.63
C ASN A 35 6.79 -8.87 -22.73
N PHE A 36 6.82 -7.69 -23.36
CA PHE A 36 8.04 -6.91 -23.58
C PHE A 36 8.06 -5.65 -22.70
N VAL A 37 9.25 -5.25 -22.26
CA VAL A 37 9.50 -3.99 -21.56
C VAL A 37 10.79 -3.38 -22.10
N ASP A 38 10.68 -2.19 -22.69
CA ASP A 38 11.84 -1.42 -23.12
C ASP A 38 12.50 -0.74 -21.92
N ILE A 39 13.48 -1.43 -21.34
CA ILE A 39 14.23 -0.97 -20.16
C ILE A 39 15.43 -0.12 -20.55
N GLY A 40 16.03 -0.37 -21.71
CA GLY A 40 17.16 0.39 -22.23
C GLY A 40 16.80 1.85 -22.53
N ALA A 41 15.52 2.13 -22.80
CA ALA A 41 15.03 3.50 -22.96
C ALA A 41 15.24 4.36 -21.70
N LEU A 42 15.36 3.76 -20.52
CA LEU A 42 15.63 4.51 -19.27
C LEU A 42 17.03 5.13 -19.24
N CYS A 43 17.95 4.72 -20.13
CA CYS A 43 19.24 5.38 -20.30
C CYS A 43 19.11 6.78 -20.93
N TYR A 44 17.94 7.15 -21.45
CA TYR A 44 17.68 8.42 -22.12
C TYR A 44 16.67 9.25 -21.32
N LEU A 45 17.05 10.49 -20.97
CA LEU A 45 16.19 11.38 -20.17
C LEU A 45 14.90 11.78 -20.91
N LYS A 46 14.92 11.78 -22.26
CA LYS A 46 13.73 12.03 -23.06
C LYS A 46 13.39 10.83 -23.93
N ASN A 47 12.27 10.17 -23.60
CA ASN A 47 11.75 9.04 -24.34
C ASN A 47 10.21 9.02 -24.35
N ILE A 48 9.60 8.60 -25.46
CA ILE A 48 8.14 8.48 -25.61
C ILE A 48 7.77 7.08 -26.11
N SER A 49 6.65 6.55 -25.63
CA SER A 49 6.14 5.25 -26.11
C SER A 49 5.79 5.30 -27.59
N ALA A 50 6.25 4.32 -28.37
CA ALA A 50 5.72 4.10 -29.72
C ALA A 50 4.20 3.83 -29.64
N LYS A 51 3.40 4.53 -30.46
CA LYS A 51 1.95 4.30 -30.60
C LYS A 51 1.71 3.13 -31.59
N GLY A 52 0.71 2.27 -31.35
CA GLY A 52 0.29 1.21 -32.29
C GLY A 52 1.01 -0.16 -32.19
N LYS A 53 0.93 -0.97 -33.27
CA LYS A 53 1.39 -2.38 -33.37
C LYS A 53 2.91 -2.61 -33.16
N ASN A 54 3.68 -1.55 -32.97
CA ASN A 54 5.15 -1.54 -32.94
C ASN A 54 5.77 -1.51 -31.52
N ARG A 55 5.02 -1.85 -30.46
CA ARG A 55 5.53 -1.85 -29.07
C ARG A 55 6.76 -2.73 -28.83
N HIS A 56 7.01 -3.71 -29.69
CA HIS A 56 8.18 -4.60 -29.62
C HIS A 56 9.46 -3.98 -30.19
N LEU A 57 9.36 -2.90 -30.98
CA LEU A 57 10.51 -2.20 -31.60
C LEU A 57 11.23 -1.24 -30.65
N GLY A 58 10.69 -1.02 -29.45
CA GLY A 58 11.21 -0.08 -28.46
C GLY A 58 10.56 1.30 -28.49
N ARG A 59 11.03 2.20 -27.64
CA ARG A 59 10.61 3.59 -27.48
C ARG A 59 11.44 4.52 -28.36
N PHE A 60 10.80 5.60 -28.80
CA PHE A 60 11.49 6.73 -29.41
C PHE A 60 12.27 7.48 -28.32
N VAL A 61 13.52 7.80 -28.61
CA VAL A 61 14.43 8.50 -27.68
C VAL A 61 15.05 9.72 -28.36
N GLU A 62 15.44 10.72 -27.58
CA GLU A 62 16.34 11.76 -28.05
C GLU A 62 17.78 11.26 -27.85
N LEU A 63 18.51 10.94 -28.93
CA LEU A 63 19.83 10.29 -28.84
C LEU A 63 20.83 11.09 -27.99
N ARG A 64 20.78 12.42 -28.08
CA ARG A 64 21.61 13.35 -27.28
C ARG A 64 21.24 13.43 -25.79
N SER A 65 20.14 12.79 -25.37
CA SER A 65 19.71 12.71 -23.96
C SER A 65 20.20 11.44 -23.26
N LEU A 66 21.11 10.68 -23.90
CA LEU A 66 21.74 9.50 -23.33
C LEU A 66 22.59 9.89 -22.12
N VAL A 67 22.39 9.18 -21.01
CA VAL A 67 23.16 9.34 -19.77
C VAL A 67 24.01 8.08 -19.56
N ASP A 68 25.32 8.21 -19.72
CA ASP A 68 26.22 7.06 -19.63
C ASP A 68 26.25 6.42 -18.23
N SER A 69 26.08 7.21 -17.16
CA SER A 69 25.97 6.68 -15.79
C SER A 69 24.75 5.75 -15.62
N ARG A 70 23.66 5.98 -16.39
CA ARG A 70 22.48 5.11 -16.37
C ARG A 70 22.73 3.74 -17.00
N LYS A 71 23.69 3.58 -17.91
CA LYS A 71 23.98 2.26 -18.51
C LYS A 71 24.33 1.23 -17.44
N GLN A 72 25.15 1.61 -16.46
CA GLN A 72 25.52 0.72 -15.36
C GLN A 72 24.33 0.42 -14.43
N GLN A 73 23.51 1.42 -14.14
CA GLN A 73 22.31 1.29 -13.31
C GLN A 73 21.27 0.37 -13.98
N ILE A 74 21.05 0.55 -15.29
CA ILE A 74 20.13 -0.29 -16.07
C ILE A 74 20.68 -1.72 -16.21
N ARG A 75 21.99 -1.91 -16.35
CA ARG A 75 22.59 -3.25 -16.28
C ARG A 75 22.31 -3.93 -14.94
N LYS A 76 22.52 -3.22 -13.82
CA LYS A 76 22.20 -3.71 -12.46
C LYS A 76 20.71 -4.04 -12.32
N LEU A 77 19.86 -3.20 -12.90
CA LEU A 77 18.41 -3.39 -12.91
C LEU A 77 18.01 -4.66 -13.68
N ILE A 78 18.57 -4.91 -14.85
CA ILE A 78 18.29 -6.11 -15.65
C ILE A 78 18.73 -7.37 -14.90
N MET A 79 19.90 -7.34 -14.25
CA MET A 79 20.36 -8.44 -13.39
C MET A 79 19.42 -8.67 -12.21
N LEU A 80 18.97 -7.60 -11.53
CA LEU A 80 18.00 -7.71 -10.44
C LEU A 80 16.68 -8.34 -10.91
N ILE A 81 16.19 -7.97 -12.09
CA ILE A 81 14.97 -8.55 -12.68
C ILE A 81 15.18 -10.04 -12.97
N SER A 82 16.32 -10.39 -13.54
CA SER A 82 16.71 -11.79 -13.78
C SER A 82 16.77 -12.59 -12.48
N ASP A 83 17.41 -12.05 -11.44
CA ASP A 83 17.51 -12.69 -10.13
C ASP A 83 16.15 -12.84 -9.47
N GLN A 84 15.24 -11.87 -9.64
CA GLN A 84 13.87 -12.02 -9.17
C GLN A 84 13.11 -13.12 -9.90
N LEU A 85 13.33 -13.31 -11.19
CA LEU A 85 12.68 -14.39 -11.94
C LEU A 85 13.29 -15.77 -11.62
N THR A 86 14.58 -15.82 -11.31
CA THR A 86 15.31 -17.07 -11.04
C THR A 86 15.18 -17.52 -9.59
N TYR A 87 15.33 -16.60 -8.63
CA TYR A 87 15.49 -16.95 -7.21
C TYR A 87 14.31 -16.55 -6.34
N SER A 88 13.41 -15.66 -6.80
CA SER A 88 12.22 -15.28 -6.04
C SER A 88 11.05 -16.22 -6.32
N SER A 89 10.12 -16.34 -5.37
CA SER A 89 8.86 -17.09 -5.53
C SER A 89 7.80 -16.32 -6.36
N ARG A 90 8.15 -15.16 -6.94
CA ARG A 90 7.23 -14.28 -7.64
C ARG A 90 6.95 -14.82 -9.05
N THR A 91 5.69 -14.74 -9.48
CA THR A 91 5.36 -15.05 -10.87
C THR A 91 5.98 -14.01 -11.81
N SER A 92 6.23 -14.41 -13.06
CA SER A 92 6.74 -13.51 -14.09
C SER A 92 5.86 -12.26 -14.29
N VAL A 93 4.54 -12.40 -14.13
CA VAL A 93 3.58 -11.28 -14.17
C VAL A 93 3.77 -10.33 -12.98
N THR A 94 4.03 -10.87 -11.78
CA THR A 94 4.28 -10.07 -10.58
C THR A 94 5.57 -9.27 -10.68
N VAL A 95 6.65 -9.87 -11.17
CA VAL A 95 7.93 -9.17 -11.39
C VAL A 95 7.76 -8.06 -12.43
N LYS A 96 7.07 -8.35 -13.54
CA LYS A 96 6.76 -7.32 -14.54
C LYS A 96 5.96 -6.14 -13.94
N ASN A 97 4.94 -6.41 -13.12
CA ASN A 97 4.15 -5.37 -12.48
C ASN A 97 4.94 -4.50 -11.49
N LEU A 98 6.04 -5.01 -10.92
CA LEU A 98 6.97 -4.24 -10.11
C LEU A 98 7.90 -3.39 -10.99
N VAL A 99 8.40 -3.96 -12.08
CA VAL A 99 9.23 -3.27 -13.07
C VAL A 99 8.45 -2.12 -13.72
N ASP A 100 7.20 -2.32 -14.10
CA ASP A 100 6.35 -1.27 -14.68
C ASP A 100 6.15 -0.09 -13.71
N ALA A 101 5.96 -0.38 -12.42
CA ALA A 101 5.83 0.64 -11.38
C ALA A 101 7.13 1.43 -11.17
N PHE A 102 8.26 0.73 -11.15
CA PHE A 102 9.58 1.34 -11.04
C PHE A 102 9.89 2.22 -12.26
N ILE A 103 9.61 1.73 -13.46
CA ILE A 103 9.75 2.49 -14.71
C ILE A 103 8.90 3.76 -14.69
N ALA A 104 7.67 3.69 -14.20
CA ALA A 104 6.80 4.87 -14.09
C ALA A 104 7.39 5.91 -13.12
N PHE A 105 7.95 5.49 -12.00
CA PHE A 105 8.65 6.35 -11.06
C PHE A 105 9.88 7.03 -11.66
N ILE A 106 10.73 6.28 -12.38
CA ILE A 106 11.92 6.86 -13.02
C ILE A 106 11.55 7.89 -14.08
N ARG A 107 10.48 7.65 -14.84
CA ARG A 107 10.00 8.65 -15.82
C ARG A 107 9.46 9.89 -15.16
N TRP A 108 8.65 9.75 -14.12
CA TRP A 108 8.19 10.89 -13.35
C TRP A 108 9.38 11.68 -12.79
N ALA A 109 10.42 10.99 -12.31
CA ALA A 109 11.65 11.63 -11.84
C ALA A 109 12.33 12.41 -12.96
N ASP A 110 12.51 11.81 -14.15
CA ASP A 110 13.12 12.47 -15.31
C ASP A 110 12.29 13.66 -15.82
N GLU A 111 10.95 13.53 -15.86
CA GLU A 111 10.02 14.60 -16.23
C GLU A 111 9.99 15.75 -15.22
N SER A 112 10.37 15.46 -13.96
CA SER A 112 10.46 16.43 -12.86
C SER A 112 11.91 16.90 -12.62
N ASP A 113 12.81 16.69 -13.59
CA ASP A 113 14.24 17.04 -13.54
C ASP A 113 15.07 16.36 -12.42
N PHE A 114 14.56 15.29 -11.82
CA PHE A 114 15.26 14.44 -10.85
C PHE A 114 16.10 13.33 -11.52
N ASN A 115 16.96 13.73 -12.45
CA ASN A 115 17.70 12.83 -13.35
C ASN A 115 18.67 11.87 -12.63
N ASN A 116 19.10 12.23 -11.43
CA ASN A 116 20.07 11.49 -10.59
C ASN A 116 19.44 10.48 -9.60
N VAL A 117 18.16 10.12 -9.78
CA VAL A 117 17.38 9.27 -8.87
C VAL A 117 18.01 7.90 -8.58
N LEU A 118 18.78 7.33 -9.50
CA LEU A 118 19.45 6.03 -9.33
C LEU A 118 20.94 6.13 -8.99
N GLU A 119 21.49 7.34 -8.83
CA GLU A 119 22.92 7.54 -8.59
C GLU A 119 23.34 7.23 -7.16
N SER A 120 22.46 7.45 -6.18
CA SER A 120 22.73 7.13 -4.78
C SER A 120 21.45 6.79 -4.03
N THR A 121 21.60 6.03 -2.94
CA THR A 121 20.51 5.73 -2.03
C THR A 121 19.87 7.01 -1.47
N ASP A 122 20.68 8.03 -1.16
CA ASP A 122 20.18 9.29 -0.59
C ASP A 122 19.39 10.14 -1.59
N ASN A 123 19.80 10.16 -2.87
CA ASN A 123 19.02 10.80 -3.92
C ASN A 123 17.66 10.09 -4.07
N ALA A 124 17.67 8.76 -4.14
CA ALA A 124 16.46 7.96 -4.18
C ALA A 124 15.54 8.21 -2.97
N LYS A 125 16.08 8.31 -1.75
CA LYS A 125 15.32 8.62 -0.52
C LYS A 125 14.69 10.02 -0.54
N LYS A 126 15.39 11.03 -1.05
CA LYS A 126 14.84 12.39 -1.18
C LYS A 126 13.74 12.42 -2.25
N ILE A 127 14.00 11.81 -3.39
CA ILE A 127 13.08 11.83 -4.55
C ILE A 127 11.84 10.99 -4.29
N ILE A 128 11.92 9.89 -3.55
CA ILE A 128 10.74 9.08 -3.18
C ILE A 128 9.79 9.82 -2.23
N ILE A 129 10.30 10.75 -1.41
CA ILE A 129 9.46 11.62 -0.57
C ILE A 129 8.66 12.58 -1.45
N VAL A 130 9.33 13.26 -2.40
CA VAL A 130 8.68 14.15 -3.36
C VAL A 130 7.66 13.38 -4.21
N TYR A 131 8.01 12.17 -4.66
CA TYR A 131 7.09 11.29 -5.39
C TYR A 131 5.89 10.88 -4.55
N SER A 132 6.08 10.65 -3.25
CA SER A 132 5.00 10.30 -2.34
C SER A 132 3.99 11.43 -2.22
N HIS A 133 4.46 12.68 -2.12
CA HIS A 133 3.59 13.87 -2.14
C HIS A 133 2.87 14.02 -3.49
N PHE A 134 3.57 13.81 -4.61
CA PHE A 134 2.94 13.82 -5.94
C PHE A 134 1.79 12.80 -6.03
N LEU A 135 1.99 11.57 -5.51
CA LEU A 135 0.93 10.56 -5.50
C LEU A 135 -0.23 10.93 -4.55
N ASP A 136 0.01 11.66 -3.47
CA ASP A 136 -1.06 12.13 -2.57
C ASP A 136 -1.83 13.31 -3.18
N ASP A 137 -1.15 14.18 -3.93
CA ASP A 137 -1.77 15.28 -4.68
C ASP A 137 -2.61 14.76 -5.86
N GLU A 138 -2.09 13.80 -6.64
CA GLU A 138 -2.86 13.12 -7.70
C GLU A 138 -4.08 12.36 -7.16
N TYR A 139 -3.98 11.81 -5.94
CA TYR A 139 -5.12 11.23 -5.25
C TYR A 139 -6.14 12.30 -4.84
N SER A 140 -5.67 13.41 -4.27
CA SER A 140 -6.53 14.53 -3.85
C SER A 140 -7.27 15.18 -5.02
N LYS A 141 -6.65 15.20 -6.21
CA LYS A 141 -7.26 15.64 -7.47
C LYS A 141 -8.20 14.63 -8.12
N GLY A 142 -8.28 13.40 -7.60
CA GLY A 142 -9.11 12.32 -8.14
C GLY A 142 -8.52 11.58 -9.35
N ASN A 143 -7.28 11.87 -9.76
CA ASN A 143 -6.64 11.25 -10.92
C ASN A 143 -6.25 9.78 -10.65
N ILE A 144 -5.97 9.42 -9.39
CA ILE A 144 -5.66 8.05 -8.98
C ILE A 144 -6.40 7.68 -7.67
N SER A 145 -6.69 6.39 -7.47
CA SER A 145 -7.27 5.93 -6.20
C SER A 145 -6.24 5.86 -5.07
N LEU A 146 -6.67 5.96 -3.80
CA LEU A 146 -5.81 5.76 -2.63
C LEU A 146 -5.08 4.41 -2.66
N LYS A 147 -5.76 3.37 -3.14
CA LYS A 147 -5.17 2.04 -3.35
C LYS A 147 -4.06 2.08 -4.41
N HIS A 148 -4.24 2.85 -5.48
CA HIS A 148 -3.21 3.04 -6.50
C HIS A 148 -2.01 3.79 -5.91
N SER A 149 -2.23 4.93 -5.25
CA SER A 149 -1.17 5.72 -4.60
C SER A 149 -0.34 4.86 -3.62
N THR A 150 -1.01 4.21 -2.66
CA THR A 150 -0.35 3.35 -1.67
C THR A 150 0.36 2.13 -2.29
N THR A 151 -0.24 1.50 -3.30
CA THR A 151 0.35 0.34 -3.98
C THR A 151 1.57 0.75 -4.82
N GLN A 152 1.51 1.86 -5.56
CA GLN A 152 2.64 2.35 -6.35
C GLN A 152 3.80 2.73 -5.44
N ARG A 153 3.54 3.52 -4.38
CA ARG A 153 4.54 3.90 -3.38
C ARG A 153 5.22 2.66 -2.77
N GLY A 154 4.44 1.67 -2.33
CA GLY A 154 4.97 0.44 -1.75
C GLY A 154 5.81 -0.40 -2.73
N LYS A 155 5.40 -0.47 -4.00
CA LYS A 155 6.17 -1.17 -5.04
C LYS A 155 7.50 -0.49 -5.32
N VAL A 156 7.51 0.84 -5.45
CA VAL A 156 8.72 1.62 -5.74
C VAL A 156 9.70 1.57 -4.58
N ILE A 157 9.25 1.77 -3.33
CA ILE A 157 10.11 1.67 -2.13
C ILE A 157 10.76 0.29 -2.05
N ARG A 158 9.97 -0.78 -2.22
CA ARG A 158 10.48 -2.14 -2.19
C ARG A 158 11.54 -2.38 -3.28
N PHE A 159 11.27 -1.88 -4.48
CA PHE A 159 12.17 -2.05 -5.61
C PHE A 159 13.47 -1.24 -5.41
N LEU A 160 13.41 -0.04 -4.84
CA LEU A 160 14.58 0.76 -4.47
C LEU A 160 15.41 0.09 -3.38
N SER A 161 14.78 -0.46 -2.35
CA SER A 161 15.48 -1.26 -1.33
C SER A 161 16.23 -2.44 -1.93
N GLU A 162 15.61 -3.17 -2.87
CA GLU A 162 16.23 -4.30 -3.58
C GLU A 162 17.35 -3.81 -4.52
N PHE A 163 17.17 -2.67 -5.20
CA PHE A 163 18.16 -2.08 -6.11
C PHE A 163 19.42 -1.56 -5.39
N PHE A 164 19.27 -0.92 -4.23
CA PHE A 164 20.37 -0.39 -3.43
C PHE A 164 20.91 -1.38 -2.39
N GLN A 165 20.21 -2.51 -2.16
CA GLN A 165 20.52 -3.49 -1.11
C GLN A 165 20.49 -2.86 0.31
N GLU A 166 19.53 -1.96 0.54
CA GLU A 166 19.34 -1.24 1.81
C GLU A 166 17.89 -1.37 2.34
N ASP A 167 17.75 -1.91 3.55
CA ASP A 167 16.47 -1.99 4.28
C ASP A 167 16.03 -0.64 4.89
N SER A 168 16.90 0.38 4.83
CA SER A 168 16.75 1.68 5.51
C SER A 168 15.68 2.62 4.91
N PHE A 169 15.17 2.33 3.71
CA PHE A 169 14.08 3.11 3.08
C PHE A 169 12.78 3.10 3.92
N HIS A 170 12.60 2.11 4.81
CA HIS A 170 11.44 2.04 5.70
C HIS A 170 11.55 2.92 6.96
N HIS A 171 12.77 3.29 7.40
CA HIS A 171 12.98 4.03 8.65
C HIS A 171 12.91 5.55 8.51
N GLY A 172 13.16 6.10 7.30
CA GLY A 172 13.16 7.56 7.05
C GLY A 172 11.80 8.25 7.11
N LEU A 173 10.69 7.49 7.04
CA LEU A 173 9.33 8.04 7.11
C LEU A 173 8.81 8.22 8.55
N ILE A 174 9.52 7.71 9.56
CA ILE A 174 9.09 7.70 10.97
C ILE A 174 9.44 9.01 11.70
N ARG A 175 10.46 9.76 11.26
CA ARG A 175 10.97 10.98 11.95
C ARG A 175 10.50 12.32 11.37
N LEU A 176 9.44 12.32 10.56
CA LEU A 176 8.97 13.54 9.89
C LEU A 176 7.75 14.20 10.55
N LYS A 177 7.30 13.71 11.71
CA LYS A 177 6.25 14.40 12.50
C LYS A 177 6.76 15.64 13.25
N ASP A 178 8.08 15.87 13.30
CA ASP A 178 8.70 16.94 14.09
C ASP A 178 9.23 18.12 13.24
N LEU A 179 8.92 18.16 11.93
CA LEU A 179 9.29 19.29 11.06
C LEU A 179 8.07 20.18 10.85
N ASP A 180 8.18 21.44 11.26
CA ASP A 180 7.12 22.44 11.18
C ASP A 180 6.77 22.74 9.70
N PHE A 181 5.59 22.30 9.27
CA PHE A 181 5.16 22.26 7.86
C PHE A 181 4.58 23.59 7.34
N ASN A 182 4.62 24.67 8.12
CA ASN A 182 4.10 25.98 7.71
C ASN A 182 5.09 26.87 6.92
N LYS A 183 6.33 26.41 6.66
CA LYS A 183 7.21 27.13 5.72
C LYS A 183 6.89 26.72 4.29
N ARG A 184 6.09 27.56 3.59
CA ARG A 184 5.95 27.57 2.12
C ARG A 184 7.33 27.46 1.46
N TRP A 185 7.67 26.27 0.97
CA TRP A 185 8.83 26.07 0.10
C TRP A 185 8.49 26.68 -1.26
N LYS A 186 8.94 27.93 -1.49
CA LYS A 186 8.97 28.50 -2.84
C LYS A 186 10.00 27.70 -3.63
N PRO A 187 9.67 27.18 -4.84
CA PRO A 187 10.68 26.61 -5.70
C PRO A 187 11.67 27.73 -6.06
N GLN A 188 12.87 27.68 -5.47
CA GLN A 188 13.98 28.45 -6.02
C GLN A 188 14.43 27.73 -7.29
N PRO A 189 14.56 28.43 -8.43
CA PRO A 189 15.22 27.88 -9.60
C PRO A 189 16.69 27.69 -9.23
N TYR A 190 17.04 26.48 -8.79
CA TYR A 190 18.43 26.13 -8.57
C TYR A 190 19.06 25.95 -9.94
N LYS A 191 19.72 27.01 -10.43
CA LYS A 191 20.68 26.92 -11.53
C LYS A 191 21.79 25.96 -11.11
N PHE A 192 21.68 24.68 -11.46
CA PHE A 192 22.86 23.82 -11.52
C PHE A 192 23.40 23.85 -12.94
N ALA A 193 24.49 24.59 -13.08
CA ALA A 193 25.47 24.35 -14.12
C ALA A 193 25.82 22.86 -14.16
N GLN A 194 25.83 22.29 -15.35
CA GLN A 194 26.43 20.99 -15.62
C GLN A 194 27.89 21.01 -15.13
N GLN A 195 28.22 20.19 -14.13
CA GLN A 195 29.57 19.65 -13.98
C GLN A 195 29.46 18.16 -13.68
N ALA A 196 29.73 17.36 -14.71
CA ALA A 196 30.05 15.95 -14.55
C ALA A 196 31.17 15.82 -13.51
N VAL A 197 30.99 14.96 -12.49
CA VAL A 197 32.04 14.68 -11.52
C VAL A 197 33.06 13.76 -12.19
N ASN A 198 34.04 14.36 -12.87
CA ASN A 198 35.19 13.64 -13.42
C ASN A 198 36.16 13.29 -12.28
N TYR A 199 36.39 12.00 -12.07
CA TYR A 199 37.53 11.49 -11.32
C TYR A 199 38.72 11.41 -12.28
N GLU A 200 39.82 12.07 -11.92
CA GLU A 200 40.98 12.25 -12.79
C GLU A 200 42.25 11.69 -12.15
N ILE A 201 43.25 11.39 -12.98
CA ILE A 201 44.59 11.03 -12.51
C ILE A 201 45.29 12.34 -12.12
N ARG A 202 45.60 12.49 -10.83
CA ARG A 202 46.36 13.65 -10.33
C ARG A 202 47.85 13.53 -10.65
N PRO A 203 48.59 14.65 -10.72
CA PRO A 203 50.05 14.64 -10.73
C PRO A 203 50.59 13.91 -9.50
N ILE A 204 51.60 13.06 -9.70
CA ILE A 204 52.20 12.25 -8.65
C ILE A 204 53.72 12.47 -8.57
N LYS A 205 54.27 12.41 -7.35
CA LYS A 205 55.71 12.45 -7.07
C LYS A 205 56.06 11.40 -6.03
N ILE A 206 56.99 10.51 -6.35
CA ILE A 206 57.49 9.53 -5.39
C ILE A 206 58.52 10.21 -4.47
N VAL A 207 58.35 10.04 -3.15
CA VAL A 207 59.24 10.58 -2.12
C VAL A 207 59.77 9.41 -1.28
N ASP A 208 61.08 9.22 -1.27
CA ASP A 208 61.72 8.18 -0.47
C ASP A 208 61.77 8.59 1.02
N LEU A 209 61.40 7.65 1.90
CA LEU A 209 61.47 7.81 3.34
C LEU A 209 62.67 7.03 3.92
N PRO A 210 63.31 7.53 5.00
CA PRO A 210 62.94 8.74 5.74
C PRO A 210 63.40 10.03 5.04
N LEU A 211 62.70 11.15 5.28
CA LEU A 211 62.99 12.45 4.66
C LEU A 211 64.39 12.96 5.06
N ARG A 212 65.09 13.70 4.19
CA ARG A 212 66.36 14.34 4.54
C ARG A 212 66.13 15.46 5.59
N ALA A 213 67.13 15.73 6.42
CA ALA A 213 67.03 16.81 7.42
C ALA A 213 66.75 18.15 6.71
N GLY A 214 65.73 18.90 7.17
CA GLY A 214 65.30 20.16 6.55
C GLY A 214 64.48 20.04 5.25
N GLN A 215 64.16 18.83 4.77
CA GLN A 215 63.38 18.66 3.54
C GLN A 215 61.91 19.07 3.74
N VAL A 216 61.49 20.17 3.09
CA VAL A 216 60.09 20.64 3.08
C VAL A 216 59.31 19.99 1.94
N LEU A 217 58.16 19.41 2.26
CA LEU A 217 57.27 18.75 1.29
C LEU A 217 56.38 19.79 0.59
N LEU A 218 56.90 20.36 -0.50
CA LEU A 218 56.13 21.22 -1.41
C LEU A 218 55.18 20.32 -2.22
N ASN A 219 53.87 20.58 -2.11
CA ASN A 219 52.75 19.84 -2.76
C ASN A 219 52.46 18.42 -2.22
N PRO A 220 52.00 18.27 -0.95
CA PRO A 220 51.63 16.98 -0.34
C PRO A 220 50.57 16.19 -1.12
N GLU A 221 49.66 16.87 -1.81
CA GLU A 221 48.61 16.30 -2.65
C GLU A 221 49.16 15.49 -3.83
N GLN A 222 50.44 15.69 -4.19
CA GLN A 222 51.11 14.95 -5.26
C GLN A 222 51.83 13.71 -4.74
N VAL A 223 52.01 13.53 -3.42
CA VAL A 223 53.02 12.62 -2.89
C VAL A 223 52.59 11.15 -2.78
N ILE A 224 53.45 10.26 -3.26
CA ILE A 224 53.46 8.83 -2.95
C ILE A 224 54.76 8.54 -2.19
N ILE A 225 54.67 7.96 -0.99
CA ILE A 225 55.86 7.66 -0.19
C ILE A 225 56.42 6.27 -0.52
N ARG A 226 57.74 6.15 -0.62
CA ARG A 226 58.47 4.89 -0.75
C ARG A 226 59.18 4.57 0.56
N PHE A 227 58.84 3.44 1.17
CA PHE A 227 59.54 2.93 2.35
C PHE A 227 60.91 2.32 1.96
N PRO A 228 61.88 2.25 2.89
CA PRO A 228 63.21 1.63 2.64
C PRO A 228 63.18 0.24 2.00
N ALA A 229 62.14 -0.56 2.25
CA ALA A 229 61.92 -1.86 1.62
C ALA A 229 61.28 -1.80 0.20
N GLY A 230 61.33 -0.66 -0.47
CA GLY A 230 60.83 -0.43 -1.84
C GLY A 230 59.31 -0.39 -1.99
N LYS A 231 58.53 -0.37 -0.90
CA LYS A 231 57.05 -0.39 -0.98
C LYS A 231 56.47 1.02 -1.04
N LEU A 232 55.60 1.24 -2.03
CA LEU A 232 54.89 2.50 -2.24
C LEU A 232 53.58 2.57 -1.46
N VAL A 233 53.26 3.75 -0.91
CA VAL A 233 51.98 4.07 -0.27
C VAL A 233 51.53 5.47 -0.73
N ASP A 234 50.34 5.54 -1.33
CA ASP A 234 49.75 6.79 -1.78
C ASP A 234 49.06 7.51 -0.61
N ILE A 235 49.76 8.48 -0.02
CA ILE A 235 49.24 9.35 1.05
C ILE A 235 48.70 10.68 0.51
N GLY A 236 49.19 11.15 -0.65
CA GLY A 236 48.76 12.41 -1.25
C GLY A 236 47.31 12.38 -1.73
N ALA A 237 46.77 11.20 -2.04
CA ALA A 237 45.33 11.04 -2.32
C ALA A 237 44.44 11.44 -1.14
N LEU A 238 44.93 11.41 0.10
CA LEU A 238 44.18 11.86 1.28
C LEU A 238 44.04 13.39 1.39
N CYS A 239 44.72 14.16 0.52
CA CYS A 239 44.49 15.60 0.39
C CYS A 239 43.14 15.92 -0.29
N TYR A 240 42.53 14.93 -0.92
CA TYR A 240 41.26 15.04 -1.63
C TYR A 240 40.17 14.34 -0.83
N LEU A 241 39.06 15.03 -0.57
CA LEU A 241 37.92 14.46 0.18
C LEU A 241 37.22 13.34 -0.62
N LYS A 242 37.44 13.28 -1.94
CA LYS A 242 36.91 12.23 -2.82
C LYS A 242 38.02 11.58 -3.62
N SER A 243 38.31 10.30 -3.30
CA SER A 243 39.32 9.50 -4.00
C SER A 243 38.90 8.03 -4.17
N GLU A 244 39.22 7.43 -5.32
CA GLU A 244 38.88 6.04 -5.63
C GLU A 244 40.10 5.20 -6.07
N PRO A 245 40.12 3.89 -5.78
CA PRO A 245 41.11 2.98 -6.33
C PRO A 245 40.86 2.74 -7.83
N ILE A 246 41.92 2.65 -8.62
CA ILE A 246 41.84 2.31 -10.05
C ILE A 246 41.42 0.83 -10.21
N LYS A 247 40.12 0.53 -10.40
CA LYS A 247 39.65 -0.87 -10.43
C LYS A 247 39.81 -1.58 -11.79
N ASP A 248 39.82 -0.86 -12.92
CA ASP A 248 39.70 -1.45 -14.27
C ASP A 248 40.94 -1.38 -15.19
N PHE A 249 42.06 -0.81 -14.75
CA PHE A 249 43.28 -0.67 -15.57
C PHE A 249 44.29 -1.82 -15.43
N LYS A 250 43.84 -3.02 -15.06
CA LYS A 250 44.73 -4.18 -14.87
C LYS A 250 45.29 -4.79 -16.17
N GLN A 251 44.91 -4.30 -17.34
CA GLN A 251 45.32 -4.91 -18.62
C GLN A 251 46.06 -3.99 -19.60
N ARG A 252 46.34 -2.71 -19.27
CA ARG A 252 46.96 -1.77 -20.23
C ARG A 252 48.13 -0.90 -19.75
N VAL A 253 48.63 -1.05 -18.51
CA VAL A 253 49.80 -0.29 -18.03
C VAL A 253 50.77 -1.21 -17.29
N THR A 254 52.02 -1.25 -17.74
CA THR A 254 53.07 -2.14 -17.23
C THR A 254 53.55 -1.82 -15.81
N ASN A 255 53.09 -0.74 -15.16
CA ASN A 255 53.45 -0.35 -13.79
C ASN A 255 52.27 0.19 -12.96
N TYR A 256 51.20 -0.59 -12.80
CA TYR A 256 50.00 -0.23 -12.00
C TYR A 256 50.29 0.26 -10.55
N LYS A 257 51.43 -0.12 -9.94
CA LYS A 257 51.81 0.30 -8.58
C LYS A 257 52.25 1.78 -8.49
N GLU A 258 52.54 2.41 -9.61
CA GLU A 258 53.03 3.79 -9.67
C GLU A 258 51.95 4.79 -10.08
N CYS A 259 50.74 4.37 -10.47
CA CYS A 259 49.72 5.29 -11.04
C CYS A 259 48.88 6.10 -10.03
N GLY A 260 49.09 5.93 -8.71
CA GLY A 260 48.30 6.62 -7.68
C GLY A 260 46.81 6.23 -7.67
N ARG A 261 45.99 6.97 -6.91
CA ARG A 261 44.52 6.88 -6.90
C ARG A 261 43.88 7.95 -7.80
N LEU A 262 42.68 7.67 -8.30
CA LEU A 262 41.84 8.67 -8.95
C LEU A 262 41.27 9.61 -7.88
N VAL A 263 41.20 10.90 -8.21
CA VAL A 263 40.67 11.92 -7.30
C VAL A 263 39.75 12.87 -8.05
N GLN A 264 38.80 13.46 -7.34
CA GLN A 264 38.09 14.62 -7.88
C GLN A 264 38.96 15.86 -7.59
N LEU A 265 39.52 16.51 -8.61
CA LEU A 265 40.43 17.66 -8.42
C LEU A 265 39.81 18.78 -7.58
N GLY A 266 38.51 19.05 -7.76
CA GLY A 266 37.76 20.05 -6.97
C GLY A 266 37.49 19.68 -5.51
N SER A 267 37.85 18.46 -5.07
CA SER A 267 37.72 18.03 -3.66
C SER A 267 39.01 18.23 -2.85
N LEU A 268 40.01 18.90 -3.42
CA LEU A 268 41.27 19.22 -2.75
C LEU A 268 41.01 20.14 -1.54
N SER A 269 41.46 19.71 -0.36
CA SER A 269 41.28 20.43 0.90
C SER A 269 42.61 21.01 1.41
N GLU A 270 42.63 22.32 1.69
CA GLU A 270 43.82 22.99 2.25
C GLU A 270 44.19 22.46 3.63
N THR A 271 43.17 22.23 4.46
CA THR A 271 43.30 21.66 5.79
C THR A 271 43.95 20.27 5.71
N ARG A 272 43.52 19.45 4.74
CA ARG A 272 44.13 18.13 4.49
C ARG A 272 45.57 18.25 3.98
N ARG A 273 45.91 19.24 3.14
CA ARG A 273 47.30 19.47 2.72
C ARG A 273 48.22 19.68 3.93
N HIS A 274 47.78 20.48 4.90
CA HIS A 274 48.54 20.69 6.14
C HIS A 274 48.68 19.38 6.96
N GLN A 275 47.57 18.66 7.16
CA GLN A 275 47.54 17.41 7.93
C GLN A 275 48.40 16.30 7.29
N ILE A 276 48.40 16.17 5.96
CA ILE A 276 49.21 15.17 5.25
C ILE A 276 50.70 15.52 5.27
N ARG A 277 51.08 16.81 5.28
CA ARG A 277 52.46 17.22 5.58
C ARG A 277 52.89 16.78 6.98
N LYS A 278 52.06 17.03 8.00
CA LYS A 278 52.30 16.58 9.38
C LYS A 278 52.44 15.06 9.47
N LEU A 279 51.54 14.32 8.81
CA LEU A 279 51.57 12.86 8.75
C LEU A 279 52.87 12.34 8.12
N THR A 280 53.30 12.92 7.00
CA THR A 280 54.51 12.49 6.30
C THR A 280 55.75 12.68 7.17
N LYS A 281 55.83 13.81 7.89
CA LYS A 281 56.90 14.07 8.86
C LYS A 281 56.88 13.06 10.02
N LEU A 282 55.71 12.81 10.61
CA LEU A 282 55.54 11.80 11.66
C LEU A 282 56.02 10.41 11.21
N ILE A 283 55.66 9.97 10.00
CA ILE A 283 56.10 8.67 9.47
C ILE A 283 57.63 8.64 9.30
N SER A 284 58.22 9.73 8.80
CA SER A 284 59.67 9.87 8.68
C SER A 284 60.37 9.80 10.04
N ASP A 285 59.84 10.49 11.05
CA ASP A 285 60.42 10.53 12.39
C ASP A 285 60.29 9.17 13.10
N GLN A 286 59.17 8.46 12.90
CA GLN A 286 59.00 7.09 13.37
C GLN A 286 60.04 6.13 12.74
N LEU A 287 60.39 6.32 11.46
CA LEU A 287 61.44 5.51 10.82
C LEU A 287 62.86 5.85 11.30
N LYS A 288 63.13 7.09 11.72
CA LYS A 288 64.45 7.54 12.17
C LYS A 288 64.70 7.29 13.66
N TYR A 289 63.71 7.55 14.51
CA TYR A 289 63.92 7.76 15.94
C TYR A 289 63.16 6.79 16.84
N SER A 290 62.12 6.10 16.36
CA SER A 290 61.27 5.27 17.24
C SER A 290 61.78 3.84 17.47
N GLY A 291 62.92 3.44 16.88
CA GLY A 291 63.44 2.07 16.92
C GLY A 291 62.55 1.00 16.25
N ARG A 292 61.45 1.39 15.60
CA ARG A 292 60.50 0.46 14.96
C ARG A 292 61.01 0.06 13.58
N ASN A 293 60.94 -1.23 13.24
CA ASN A 293 61.30 -1.66 11.90
C ASN A 293 60.32 -1.10 10.82
N SER A 294 60.83 -0.94 9.60
CA SER A 294 60.09 -0.33 8.49
C SER A 294 58.74 -1.02 8.18
N ALA A 295 58.69 -2.35 8.33
CA ALA A 295 57.47 -3.14 8.13
C ALA A 295 56.38 -2.82 9.16
N THR A 296 56.77 -2.51 10.40
CA THR A 296 55.85 -2.16 11.49
C THR A 296 55.27 -0.78 11.28
N VAL A 297 56.11 0.21 10.98
CA VAL A 297 55.65 1.58 10.67
C VAL A 297 54.69 1.56 9.48
N LYS A 298 54.99 0.79 8.43
CA LYS A 298 54.09 0.62 7.28
C LYS A 298 52.72 0.04 7.66
N LYS A 299 52.67 -0.96 8.56
CA LYS A 299 51.39 -1.55 9.02
C LYS A 299 50.54 -0.52 9.75
N LEU A 300 51.16 0.32 10.60
CA LEU A 300 50.48 1.40 11.31
C LEU A 300 49.86 2.40 10.32
N VAL A 301 50.66 2.88 9.36
CA VAL A 301 50.23 3.81 8.31
C VAL A 301 49.10 3.23 7.47
N THR A 302 49.19 1.95 7.10
CA THR A 302 48.15 1.29 6.29
C THR A 302 46.82 1.18 7.04
N ALA A 303 46.84 0.92 8.34
CA ALA A 303 45.63 0.89 9.16
C ALA A 303 45.01 2.28 9.30
N PHE A 304 45.84 3.29 9.52
CA PHE A 304 45.40 4.68 9.59
C PHE A 304 44.75 5.14 8.28
N ILE A 305 45.37 4.86 7.13
CA ILE A 305 44.81 5.20 5.81
C ILE A 305 43.44 4.54 5.58
N LYS A 306 43.24 3.31 6.07
CA LYS A 306 41.94 2.63 5.95
C LYS A 306 40.86 3.31 6.79
N PHE A 307 41.20 3.73 8.00
CA PHE A 307 40.29 4.50 8.86
C PHE A 307 39.89 5.82 8.21
N ILE A 308 40.86 6.60 7.71
CA ILE A 308 40.56 7.89 7.06
C ILE A 308 39.71 7.71 5.81
N ARG A 309 39.98 6.70 4.99
CA ARG A 309 39.16 6.41 3.82
C ARG A 309 37.74 6.02 4.18
N TRP A 310 37.57 5.18 5.19
CA TRP A 310 36.24 4.85 5.69
C TRP A 310 35.50 6.09 6.20
N ALA A 311 36.21 7.01 6.87
CA ALA A 311 35.64 8.26 7.34
C ALA A 311 35.20 9.15 6.17
N ASP A 312 36.06 9.33 5.15
CA ASP A 312 35.75 10.12 3.95
C ASP A 312 34.60 9.48 3.14
N GLU A 313 34.57 8.14 3.01
CA GLU A 313 33.48 7.38 2.36
C GLU A 313 32.16 7.44 3.16
N SER A 314 32.22 7.79 4.45
CA SER A 314 31.06 7.95 5.34
C SER A 314 30.73 9.44 5.58
N ASP A 315 31.24 10.34 4.74
CA ASP A 315 31.08 11.80 4.81
C ASP A 315 31.60 12.48 6.09
N PHE A 316 32.45 11.82 6.87
CA PHE A 316 33.15 12.40 8.03
C PHE A 316 34.40 13.19 7.60
N ASN A 317 34.20 14.21 6.77
CA ASN A 317 35.28 14.97 6.12
C ASN A 317 36.20 15.72 7.12
N ASN A 318 35.72 15.97 8.34
CA ASN A 318 36.41 16.66 9.44
C ASN A 318 37.22 15.73 10.36
N VAL A 319 37.44 14.46 9.99
CA VAL A 319 38.06 13.43 10.85
C VAL A 319 39.45 13.79 11.41
N LEU A 320 40.22 14.66 10.74
CA LEU A 320 41.56 15.07 11.19
C LEU A 320 41.62 16.52 11.69
N GLU A 321 40.49 17.23 11.77
CA GLU A 321 40.47 18.63 12.20
C GLU A 321 40.77 18.82 13.68
N SER A 322 40.37 17.87 14.54
CA SER A 322 40.67 17.88 15.97
C SER A 322 40.77 16.46 16.53
N ALA A 323 41.45 16.32 17.68
CA ALA A 323 41.53 15.05 18.38
C ALA A 323 40.15 14.55 18.84
N GLY A 324 39.25 15.48 19.22
CA GLY A 324 37.86 15.19 19.57
C GLY A 324 37.08 14.56 18.41
N ASN A 325 37.13 15.18 17.22
CA ASN A 325 36.45 14.67 16.02
C ASN A 325 36.96 13.26 15.68
N ALA A 326 38.28 13.07 15.68
CA ALA A 326 38.89 11.78 15.38
C ALA A 326 38.44 10.68 16.37
N LYS A 327 38.26 11.03 17.65
CA LYS A 327 37.83 10.11 18.70
C LYS A 327 36.39 9.68 18.51
N GLU A 328 35.48 10.61 18.23
CA GLU A 328 34.07 10.31 17.96
C GLU A 328 33.92 9.44 16.72
N ILE A 329 34.58 9.82 15.62
CA ILE A 329 34.54 9.08 14.34
C ILE A 329 35.13 7.68 14.49
N PHE A 330 36.14 7.51 15.34
CA PHE A 330 36.69 6.18 15.65
C PHE A 330 35.69 5.26 16.37
N ILE A 331 34.76 5.78 17.20
CA ILE A 331 33.70 4.97 17.83
C ILE A 331 32.79 4.38 16.75
N PHE A 332 32.38 5.22 15.77
CA PHE A 332 31.59 4.76 14.64
C PHE A 332 32.35 3.73 13.79
N TYR A 333 33.64 3.95 13.55
CA TYR A 333 34.49 2.98 12.84
C TYR A 333 34.61 1.65 13.61
N SER A 334 34.70 1.69 14.94
CA SER A 334 34.74 0.48 15.76
C SER A 334 33.45 -0.33 15.62
N ASN A 335 32.29 0.32 15.66
CA ASN A 335 30.99 -0.33 15.45
C ASN A 335 30.86 -0.91 14.04
N PHE A 336 31.31 -0.17 13.02
CA PHE A 336 31.39 -0.67 11.64
C PHE A 336 32.19 -1.97 11.55
N LEU A 337 33.36 -2.04 12.20
CA LEU A 337 34.17 -3.27 12.24
C LEU A 337 33.47 -4.44 12.97
N ASP A 338 32.54 -4.20 13.90
CA ASP A 338 31.78 -5.26 14.59
C ASP A 338 30.71 -5.83 13.66
N VAL A 339 30.03 -4.93 12.96
CA VAL A 339 29.02 -5.29 11.97
C VAL A 339 29.66 -6.07 10.81
N GLU A 340 30.79 -5.60 10.28
CA GLU A 340 31.50 -6.29 9.19
C GLU A 340 32.06 -7.65 9.61
N TYR A 341 32.51 -7.79 10.87
CA TYR A 341 32.89 -9.10 11.41
C TYR A 341 31.67 -10.03 11.56
N SER A 342 30.57 -9.51 12.10
CA SER A 342 29.33 -10.29 12.30
C SER A 342 28.71 -10.77 10.98
N LYS A 343 28.91 -10.00 9.90
CA LYS A 343 28.52 -10.36 8.52
C LYS A 343 29.51 -11.32 7.84
N GLY A 344 30.68 -11.57 8.42
CA GLY A 344 31.73 -12.42 7.85
C GLY A 344 32.60 -11.75 6.78
N ASN A 345 32.47 -10.43 6.58
CA ASN A 345 33.20 -9.68 5.56
C ASN A 345 34.67 -9.44 5.95
N ILE A 346 34.97 -9.39 7.24
CA ILE A 346 36.33 -9.27 7.78
C ILE A 346 36.58 -10.31 8.88
N SER A 347 37.85 -10.71 9.06
CA SER A 347 38.21 -11.63 10.14
C SER A 347 38.26 -10.93 11.50
N LEU A 348 38.04 -11.69 12.58
CA LEU A 348 38.20 -11.20 13.95
C LEU A 348 39.58 -10.56 14.15
N ARG A 349 40.64 -11.22 13.65
CA ARG A 349 42.01 -10.70 13.68
C ARG A 349 42.12 -9.33 12.99
N HIS A 350 41.43 -9.13 11.86
CA HIS A 350 41.41 -7.84 11.15
C HIS A 350 40.75 -6.75 11.99
N SER A 351 39.56 -7.04 12.53
CA SER A 351 38.80 -6.12 13.40
C SER A 351 39.59 -5.72 14.64
N THR A 352 40.12 -6.69 15.40
CA THR A 352 40.93 -6.44 16.60
C THR A 352 42.21 -5.66 16.28
N THR A 353 42.86 -5.95 15.15
CA THR A 353 44.08 -5.24 14.73
C THR A 353 43.80 -3.78 14.42
N GLN A 354 42.73 -3.47 13.68
CA GLN A 354 42.33 -2.08 13.39
C GLN A 354 42.00 -1.31 14.67
N ARG A 355 41.23 -1.92 15.57
CA ARG A 355 40.85 -1.30 16.85
C ARG A 355 42.01 -1.04 17.80
N SER A 356 43.06 -1.85 17.74
CA SER A 356 44.26 -1.64 18.55
C SER A 356 45.22 -0.62 17.96
N ILE A 357 45.33 -0.53 16.64
CA ILE A 357 46.36 0.27 15.96
C ILE A 357 45.92 1.72 15.77
N VAL A 358 44.68 1.93 15.31
CA VAL A 358 44.21 3.27 14.90
C VAL A 358 44.22 4.27 16.06
N PRO A 359 43.73 3.96 17.27
CA PRO A 359 43.77 4.90 18.40
C PRO A 359 45.18 5.29 18.83
N ARG A 360 46.12 4.32 18.83
CA ARG A 360 47.53 4.58 19.18
C ARG A 360 48.18 5.51 18.18
N PHE A 361 47.91 5.31 16.90
CA PHE A 361 48.45 6.17 15.84
C PHE A 361 47.80 7.57 15.85
N LEU A 362 46.51 7.68 16.20
CA LEU A 362 45.84 8.97 16.41
C LEU A 362 46.45 9.76 17.57
N SER A 363 46.76 9.10 18.68
CA SER A 363 47.51 9.73 19.79
C SER A 363 48.87 10.26 19.34
N GLU A 364 49.64 9.48 18.57
CA GLU A 364 50.93 9.93 18.01
C GLU A 364 50.77 11.07 17.00
N PHE A 365 49.65 11.14 16.26
CA PHE A 365 49.40 12.19 15.26
C PHE A 365 48.95 13.52 15.88
N PHE A 366 48.13 13.48 16.91
CA PHE A 366 47.65 14.68 17.62
C PHE A 366 48.54 15.11 18.77
N GLU A 367 49.50 14.28 19.19
CA GLU A 367 50.34 14.50 20.39
C GLU A 367 49.50 14.56 21.68
N GLU A 368 48.41 13.77 21.72
CA GLU A 368 47.47 13.70 22.86
C GLU A 368 47.19 12.25 23.31
N ASP A 369 47.24 11.99 24.63
CA ASP A 369 46.98 10.67 25.23
C ASP A 369 45.48 10.34 25.40
N CYS A 370 44.58 11.19 24.89
CA CYS A 370 43.14 11.15 25.13
C CYS A 370 42.39 9.98 24.45
N PHE A 371 43.07 9.17 23.63
CA PHE A 371 42.52 8.03 22.89
C PHE A 371 42.63 6.68 23.63
N GLN A 372 43.45 6.59 24.69
CA GLN A 372 43.65 5.33 25.44
C GLN A 372 42.54 5.04 26.45
N GLN A 373 41.86 6.06 26.98
CA GLN A 373 40.85 5.91 28.04
C GLN A 373 39.57 5.16 27.59
N GLY A 374 39.33 5.03 26.27
CA GLY A 374 38.18 4.29 25.72
C GLY A 374 38.34 2.77 25.64
N LEU A 375 39.56 2.24 25.81
CA LEU A 375 39.84 0.80 25.71
C LEU A 375 39.43 0.02 26.98
N ILE A 376 39.23 0.70 28.10
CA ILE A 376 38.99 0.05 29.41
C ILE A 376 37.54 -0.49 29.51
N LYS A 377 36.56 0.12 28.82
CA LYS A 377 35.15 -0.33 28.87
C LYS A 377 34.80 -1.51 27.96
N LEU A 378 35.70 -1.97 27.10
CA LEU A 378 35.50 -3.15 26.24
C LEU A 378 36.13 -4.44 26.80
N ARG A 379 36.71 -4.40 28.00
CA ARG A 379 37.38 -5.55 28.64
C ARG A 379 36.54 -6.30 29.68
N SER A 380 35.29 -5.92 29.97
CA SER A 380 34.52 -6.48 31.10
C SER A 380 33.25 -7.27 30.76
N VAL A 381 33.19 -7.95 29.61
CA VAL A 381 32.18 -9.02 29.38
C VAL A 381 32.91 -10.30 28.97
N ASP A 382 33.33 -11.01 30.00
CA ASP A 382 33.79 -12.40 30.10
C ASP A 382 34.52 -13.04 28.91
N SER A 383 35.84 -12.92 28.96
CA SER A 383 36.83 -13.67 28.21
C SER A 383 37.10 -15.10 28.73
N ASN A 384 36.29 -15.66 29.66
CA ASN A 384 36.61 -16.94 30.33
C ASN A 384 35.44 -17.93 30.55
N LYS A 385 34.49 -18.05 29.61
CA LYS A 385 33.75 -19.32 29.44
C LYS A 385 33.97 -19.89 28.04
N ARG A 386 35.05 -20.66 27.94
CA ARG A 386 35.27 -21.65 26.88
C ARG A 386 34.12 -22.66 26.87
N LEU A 387 33.12 -22.47 26.01
CA LEU A 387 32.51 -23.61 25.33
C LEU A 387 33.31 -23.81 24.05
N LYS A 388 34.16 -24.83 24.08
CA LYS A 388 34.97 -25.28 22.95
C LYS A 388 34.09 -25.30 21.69
N PRO A 389 34.45 -24.60 20.60
CA PRO A 389 33.96 -24.98 19.30
C PRO A 389 34.58 -26.35 19.03
N GLN A 390 33.83 -27.42 19.31
CA GLN A 390 34.02 -28.63 18.55
C GLN A 390 33.87 -28.21 17.08
N THR A 391 34.96 -28.40 16.35
CA THR A 391 35.08 -28.29 14.91
C THR A 391 33.90 -29.00 14.24
N PHE A 392 32.84 -28.28 13.91
CA PHE A 392 32.00 -28.69 12.79
C PHE A 392 32.71 -28.25 11.52
N LYS A 393 33.50 -29.18 10.97
CA LYS A 393 33.70 -29.26 9.53
C LYS A 393 32.32 -29.15 8.87
N ILE A 394 32.01 -28.00 8.27
CA ILE A 394 31.11 -27.96 7.12
C ILE A 394 32.03 -28.30 5.93
N ALA A 395 32.44 -29.55 5.77
CA ALA A 395 31.74 -30.48 4.88
C ALA A 395 30.39 -29.92 4.41
N GLN A 396 30.27 -29.64 3.11
CA GLN A 396 28.97 -29.72 2.45
C GLN A 396 28.37 -31.10 2.77
N LYS A 397 27.62 -31.20 3.87
CA LYS A 397 26.65 -32.27 4.09
C LYS A 397 25.36 -31.73 3.54
N ALA A 398 24.91 -32.31 2.43
CA ALA A 398 23.56 -32.15 1.92
C ALA A 398 22.57 -32.17 3.11
N SER A 399 21.76 -31.13 3.23
CA SER A 399 20.70 -31.08 4.26
C SER A 399 19.75 -32.25 4.00
N ASN A 400 19.79 -33.26 4.88
CA ASN A 400 19.15 -34.56 4.68
C ASN A 400 17.64 -34.50 5.02
N TYR A 401 16.94 -33.49 4.52
CA TYR A 401 15.48 -33.39 4.63
C TYR A 401 14.84 -34.36 3.64
N LYS A 402 13.97 -35.24 4.11
CA LYS A 402 13.33 -36.28 3.31
C LYS A 402 11.82 -36.19 3.40
N ILE A 403 11.13 -36.73 2.40
CA ILE A 403 9.69 -36.97 2.48
C ILE A 403 9.48 -38.10 3.49
N ARG A 404 8.61 -37.86 4.47
CA ARG A 404 8.16 -38.88 5.43
C ARG A 404 6.94 -39.64 4.89
N PRO A 405 6.63 -40.83 5.42
CA PRO A 405 5.34 -41.49 5.15
C PRO A 405 4.18 -40.57 5.51
N ILE A 406 3.15 -40.50 4.65
CA ILE A 406 1.97 -39.68 4.84
C ILE A 406 0.69 -40.49 4.64
N LYS A 407 -0.34 -40.17 5.42
CA LYS A 407 -1.70 -40.69 5.32
C LYS A 407 -2.67 -39.53 5.40
N ILE A 408 -3.61 -39.46 4.45
CA ILE A 408 -4.70 -38.49 4.51
C ILE A 408 -5.72 -39.01 5.52
N VAL A 409 -6.09 -38.17 6.48
CA VAL A 409 -7.08 -38.46 7.51
C VAL A 409 -8.23 -37.48 7.32
N ASP A 410 -9.43 -38.01 7.08
CA ASP A 410 -10.63 -37.18 6.96
C ASP A 410 -11.11 -36.78 8.36
N LEU A 411 -11.46 -35.50 8.52
CA LEU A 411 -12.06 -34.98 9.74
C LEU A 411 -13.55 -34.64 9.50
N PRO A 412 -14.42 -34.85 10.51
CA PRO A 412 -14.13 -35.35 11.86
C PRO A 412 -13.77 -36.86 11.88
N LEU A 413 -12.99 -37.28 12.88
CA LEU A 413 -12.69 -38.69 13.15
C LEU A 413 -13.96 -39.46 13.51
N GLY A 414 -13.99 -40.76 13.22
CA GLY A 414 -15.06 -41.64 13.69
C GLY A 414 -15.11 -41.71 15.22
N VAL A 415 -16.29 -41.95 15.79
CA VAL A 415 -16.46 -42.11 17.24
C VAL A 415 -15.59 -43.26 17.75
N GLY A 416 -14.64 -42.98 18.64
CA GLY A 416 -13.69 -43.96 19.18
C GLY A 416 -12.52 -44.32 18.26
N GLU A 417 -12.37 -43.65 17.10
CA GLU A 417 -11.25 -43.87 16.19
C GLU A 417 -9.96 -43.24 16.74
N VAL A 418 -9.01 -44.07 17.16
CA VAL A 418 -7.71 -43.61 17.66
C VAL A 418 -6.68 -43.57 16.54
N LEU A 419 -6.13 -42.39 16.26
CA LEU A 419 -5.08 -42.25 15.26
C LEU A 419 -3.73 -42.80 15.78
N LEU A 420 -3.38 -44.01 15.36
CA LEU A 420 -2.16 -44.69 15.81
C LEU A 420 -0.86 -43.96 15.40
N ASN A 421 -0.79 -43.44 14.16
CA ASN A 421 0.42 -42.85 13.57
C ASN A 421 0.25 -41.35 13.25
N PRO A 422 0.20 -40.46 14.27
CA PRO A 422 -0.02 -39.02 14.08
C PRO A 422 1.06 -38.33 13.24
N GLU A 423 2.30 -38.82 13.25
CA GLU A 423 3.42 -38.32 12.44
C GLU A 423 3.19 -38.43 10.92
N GLN A 424 2.31 -39.34 10.50
CA GLN A 424 1.97 -39.53 9.10
C GLN A 424 0.77 -38.65 8.68
N ALA A 425 0.08 -38.01 9.61
CA ALA A 425 -1.23 -37.43 9.35
C ALA A 425 -1.19 -36.14 8.50
N ILE A 426 -1.99 -36.14 7.44
CA ILE A 426 -2.45 -34.95 6.73
C ILE A 426 -3.97 -34.89 6.90
N ILE A 427 -4.46 -33.98 7.73
CA ILE A 427 -5.89 -33.86 7.99
C ILE A 427 -6.60 -33.17 6.82
N ARG A 428 -7.77 -33.66 6.43
CA ARG A 428 -8.60 -33.12 5.34
C ARG A 428 -9.99 -32.77 5.88
N PHE A 429 -10.42 -31.54 5.64
CA PHE A 429 -11.74 -31.04 6.01
C PHE A 429 -12.77 -31.36 4.92
N ALA A 430 -14.06 -31.36 5.26
CA ALA A 430 -15.17 -31.57 4.33
C ALA A 430 -15.16 -30.65 3.09
N SER A 431 -14.52 -29.46 3.17
CA SER A 431 -14.32 -28.56 2.03
C SER A 431 -13.26 -29.03 1.01
N GLY A 432 -12.65 -30.21 1.21
CA GLY A 432 -11.60 -30.79 0.38
C GLY A 432 -10.20 -30.19 0.62
N LYS A 433 -10.08 -29.22 1.52
CA LYS A 433 -8.79 -28.60 1.89
C LYS A 433 -8.09 -29.42 2.97
N SER A 434 -6.76 -29.51 2.88
CA SER A 434 -5.95 -30.31 3.80
C SER A 434 -4.86 -29.49 4.51
N VAL A 435 -4.46 -29.95 5.69
CA VAL A 435 -3.40 -29.37 6.52
C VAL A 435 -2.44 -30.47 6.97
N ASP A 436 -1.14 -30.27 6.73
CA ASP A 436 -0.09 -31.19 7.16
C ASP A 436 0.25 -30.94 8.64
N ILE A 437 -0.43 -31.66 9.52
CA ILE A 437 -0.28 -31.58 10.98
C ILE A 437 0.76 -32.58 11.51
N GLY A 438 0.91 -33.75 10.88
CA GLY A 438 1.87 -34.77 11.30
C GLY A 438 3.33 -34.33 11.15
N ALA A 439 3.59 -33.31 10.34
CA ALA A 439 4.92 -32.68 10.27
C ALA A 439 5.37 -32.11 11.61
N LEU A 440 4.43 -31.73 12.49
CA LEU A 440 4.73 -31.20 13.82
C LEU A 440 5.38 -32.25 14.73
N CYS A 441 5.27 -33.55 14.45
CA CYS A 441 5.95 -34.59 15.22
C CYS A 441 7.49 -34.56 15.08
N TYR A 442 8.02 -33.78 14.14
CA TYR A 442 9.45 -33.65 13.85
C TYR A 442 9.96 -32.28 14.28
N LEU A 443 10.97 -32.24 15.15
CA LEU A 443 11.52 -31.00 15.69
C LEU A 443 12.30 -30.18 14.64
N LYS A 444 12.68 -30.80 13.51
CA LYS A 444 13.35 -30.14 12.38
C LYS A 444 12.59 -30.40 11.07
N VAL A 445 11.90 -29.36 10.62
CA VAL A 445 11.13 -29.32 9.38
C VAL A 445 11.79 -28.32 8.43
N GLU A 446 11.67 -28.53 7.12
CA GLU A 446 12.18 -27.58 6.12
C GLU A 446 11.67 -26.15 6.41
N PRO A 447 12.57 -25.14 6.50
CA PRO A 447 12.18 -23.76 6.78
C PRO A 447 11.36 -23.20 5.62
N VAL A 448 10.22 -22.58 5.95
CA VAL A 448 9.33 -21.98 4.96
C VAL A 448 9.84 -20.59 4.60
N LYS A 449 10.13 -20.34 3.31
CA LYS A 449 10.65 -19.04 2.83
C LYS A 449 9.73 -17.82 3.09
N ASP A 450 8.47 -18.04 3.48
CA ASP A 450 7.49 -16.99 3.79
C ASP A 450 6.61 -17.38 5.00
N TYR A 451 6.75 -16.65 6.13
CA TYR A 451 5.89 -16.80 7.32
C TYR A 451 4.39 -16.45 7.07
N LYS A 452 4.05 -15.87 5.91
CA LYS A 452 2.67 -15.47 5.57
C LYS A 452 1.78 -16.64 5.12
N GLN A 453 2.33 -17.84 4.92
CA GLN A 453 1.57 -19.00 4.47
C GLN A 453 1.44 -20.06 5.57
N GLY A 454 0.59 -19.77 6.55
CA GLY A 454 0.07 -20.79 7.45
C GLY A 454 -0.61 -21.93 6.68
N THR A 455 -1.48 -21.65 5.70
CA THR A 455 -2.41 -22.70 5.18
C THR A 455 -3.07 -22.44 3.82
N ALA A 456 -2.32 -22.63 2.75
CA ALA A 456 -2.94 -23.09 1.51
C ALA A 456 -1.86 -23.76 0.64
N ARG A 457 -1.70 -25.08 0.77
CA ARG A 457 -1.14 -25.87 -0.33
C ARG A 457 -2.25 -26.69 -0.94
N TYR A 458 -2.48 -26.49 -2.23
CA TYR A 458 -2.87 -27.60 -3.08
C TYR A 458 -1.62 -28.46 -3.25
N GLN A 459 -1.52 -29.61 -2.59
CA GLN A 459 -0.84 -30.80 -3.10
C GLN A 459 -0.80 -31.91 -2.05
N LYS A 460 -1.05 -33.13 -2.52
CA LYS A 460 -1.01 -34.43 -1.81
C LYS A 460 0.40 -34.81 -1.30
N ARG A 461 1.29 -33.85 -1.03
CA ARG A 461 2.70 -34.07 -0.66
C ARG A 461 2.96 -33.51 0.74
N GLY A 462 3.47 -34.37 1.63
CA GLY A 462 3.89 -34.00 2.97
C GLY A 462 5.10 -33.09 2.97
N ARG A 463 5.29 -32.35 4.06
CA ARG A 463 6.48 -31.52 4.30
C ARG A 463 7.73 -32.39 4.45
N LEU A 464 8.84 -31.82 3.96
CA LEU A 464 10.16 -32.38 4.15
C LEU A 464 10.58 -32.20 5.61
N VAL A 465 11.02 -33.30 6.22
CA VAL A 465 11.44 -33.35 7.62
C VAL A 465 12.80 -34.02 7.73
N GLN A 466 13.54 -33.74 8.80
CA GLN A 466 14.67 -34.55 9.17
C GLN A 466 14.14 -35.77 9.94
N LEU A 467 14.18 -36.96 9.34
CA LEU A 467 13.58 -38.17 9.94
C LEU A 467 14.08 -38.48 11.36
N GLY A 468 15.36 -38.23 11.63
CA GLY A 468 15.96 -38.38 12.97
C GLY A 468 15.59 -37.30 14.00
N SER A 469 14.73 -36.34 13.64
CA SER A 469 14.20 -35.33 14.57
C SER A 469 12.80 -35.67 15.09
N LEU A 470 12.32 -36.89 14.83
CA LEU A 470 11.05 -37.39 15.35
C LEU A 470 11.08 -37.37 16.89
N SER A 471 10.04 -36.79 17.50
CA SER A 471 9.87 -36.72 18.95
C SER A 471 8.66 -37.54 19.38
N GLU A 472 8.87 -38.53 20.25
CA GLU A 472 7.79 -39.36 20.79
C GLU A 472 6.84 -38.56 21.68
N THR A 473 7.36 -37.63 22.48
CA THR A 473 6.54 -36.66 23.24
C THR A 473 5.62 -35.88 22.30
N ARG A 474 6.17 -35.41 21.17
CA ARG A 474 5.41 -34.62 20.20
C ARG A 474 4.38 -35.45 19.44
N LYS A 475 4.64 -36.75 19.19
CA LYS A 475 3.62 -37.67 18.64
C LYS A 475 2.39 -37.74 19.52
N HIS A 476 2.58 -37.87 20.84
CA HIS A 476 1.46 -37.90 21.78
C HIS A 476 0.69 -36.56 21.79
N GLN A 477 1.41 -35.43 21.82
CA GLN A 477 0.79 -34.09 21.77
C GLN A 477 0.02 -33.83 20.47
N VAL A 478 0.58 -34.22 19.31
CA VAL A 478 -0.06 -34.05 18.01
C VAL A 478 -1.27 -34.97 17.85
N ARG A 479 -1.28 -36.14 18.49
CA ARG A 479 -2.49 -36.99 18.54
C ARG A 479 -3.63 -36.28 19.26
N LYS A 480 -3.41 -35.83 20.50
CA LYS A 480 -4.37 -35.03 21.27
C LYS A 480 -4.85 -33.80 20.50
N LEU A 481 -3.94 -33.16 19.76
CA LEU A 481 -4.25 -32.00 18.92
C LEU A 481 -5.27 -32.33 17.82
N ILE A 482 -5.14 -33.50 17.17
CA ILE A 482 -6.05 -33.94 16.11
C ILE A 482 -7.43 -34.26 16.70
N ASP A 483 -7.46 -34.93 17.86
CA ASP A 483 -8.70 -35.27 18.57
C ASP A 483 -9.46 -33.98 18.94
N HIS A 484 -8.78 -32.97 19.52
CA HIS A 484 -9.37 -31.66 19.82
C HIS A 484 -9.96 -30.96 18.59
N ILE A 485 -9.27 -31.01 17.44
CA ILE A 485 -9.77 -30.41 16.20
C ILE A 485 -11.01 -31.15 15.70
N SER A 486 -11.04 -32.47 15.85
CA SER A 486 -12.21 -33.30 15.51
C SER A 486 -13.42 -32.93 16.37
N ASP A 487 -13.24 -32.80 17.68
CA ASP A 487 -14.30 -32.43 18.62
C ASP A 487 -14.83 -31.02 18.35
N GLN A 488 -13.96 -30.07 18.01
CA GLN A 488 -14.38 -28.74 17.57
C GLN A 488 -15.30 -28.79 16.35
N LEU A 489 -15.01 -29.67 15.38
CA LEU A 489 -15.84 -29.79 14.18
C LEU A 489 -17.22 -30.39 14.48
N MET A 490 -17.32 -31.26 15.49
CA MET A 490 -18.56 -31.92 15.87
C MET A 490 -19.43 -31.06 16.80
N TYR A 491 -18.82 -30.40 17.79
CA TYR A 491 -19.57 -29.87 18.93
C TYR A 491 -19.52 -28.34 19.10
N SER A 492 -18.57 -27.63 18.45
CA SER A 492 -18.38 -26.19 18.73
C SER A 492 -19.41 -25.27 18.05
N GLY A 493 -20.17 -25.76 17.07
CA GLY A 493 -21.05 -24.94 16.22
C GLY A 493 -20.30 -23.94 15.31
N ARG A 494 -18.96 -23.91 15.34
CA ARG A 494 -18.15 -23.00 14.52
C ARG A 494 -18.13 -23.46 13.06
N ARG A 495 -18.06 -22.50 12.12
CA ARG A 495 -17.87 -22.82 10.69
C ARG A 495 -16.54 -23.56 10.49
N VAL A 496 -16.54 -24.57 9.61
CA VAL A 496 -15.34 -25.34 9.24
C VAL A 496 -14.19 -24.41 8.81
N GLU A 497 -14.48 -23.34 8.06
CA GLU A 497 -13.50 -22.32 7.68
C GLU A 497 -12.83 -21.62 8.87
N THR A 498 -13.57 -21.36 9.94
CA THR A 498 -13.07 -20.72 11.16
C THR A 498 -12.13 -21.66 11.91
N ILE A 499 -12.54 -22.92 12.09
CA ILE A 499 -11.71 -23.95 12.74
C ILE A 499 -10.42 -24.17 11.93
N LYS A 500 -10.53 -24.21 10.60
CA LYS A 500 -9.35 -24.31 9.73
C LYS A 500 -8.41 -23.13 9.94
N ASP A 501 -8.88 -21.88 9.93
CA ASP A 501 -8.03 -20.69 10.16
C ASP A 501 -7.36 -20.74 11.55
N LEU A 502 -8.07 -21.20 12.58
CA LEU A 502 -7.51 -21.41 13.92
C LEU A 502 -6.32 -22.40 13.89
N VAL A 503 -6.52 -23.59 13.30
CA VAL A 503 -5.48 -24.62 13.14
C VAL A 503 -4.28 -24.08 12.36
N SER A 504 -4.53 -23.31 11.30
CA SER A 504 -3.49 -22.67 10.51
C SER A 504 -2.54 -21.80 11.31
N ARG A 505 -3.13 -20.96 12.17
CA ARG A 505 -2.42 -19.99 12.98
C ARG A 505 -1.63 -20.69 14.07
N PHE A 506 -2.21 -21.73 14.66
CA PHE A 506 -1.54 -22.55 15.65
C PHE A 506 -0.30 -23.26 15.09
N ILE A 507 -0.42 -23.88 13.91
CA ILE A 507 0.73 -24.51 13.22
C ILE A 507 1.85 -23.50 12.94
N ALA A 508 1.50 -22.28 12.54
CA ALA A 508 2.48 -21.22 12.31
C ALA A 508 3.22 -20.83 13.61
N PHE A 509 2.52 -20.84 14.75
CA PHE A 509 3.12 -20.61 16.06
C PHE A 509 4.08 -21.73 16.47
N ILE A 510 3.67 -23.00 16.34
CA ILE A 510 4.54 -24.15 16.71
C ILE A 510 5.82 -24.14 15.88
N ARG A 511 5.74 -23.85 14.58
CA ARG A 511 6.95 -23.74 13.75
C ARG A 511 7.89 -22.64 14.20
N TRP A 512 7.32 -21.47 14.51
CA TRP A 512 8.13 -20.38 15.04
C TRP A 512 8.80 -20.77 16.36
N ALA A 513 8.11 -21.53 17.22
CA ALA A 513 8.67 -22.05 18.46
C ALA A 513 9.83 -23.03 18.18
N ASP A 514 9.63 -24.00 17.28
CA ASP A 514 10.64 -25.01 16.95
C ASP A 514 11.89 -24.40 16.28
N GLU A 515 11.72 -23.38 15.43
CA GLU A 515 12.83 -22.63 14.80
C GLU A 515 13.68 -21.85 15.81
N ARG A 516 13.11 -21.50 16.97
CA ARG A 516 13.82 -20.87 18.09
C ARG A 516 14.24 -21.86 19.18
N ASN A 517 14.10 -23.16 18.93
CA ASN A 517 14.40 -24.26 19.86
C ASN A 517 13.50 -24.31 21.11
N PHE A 518 12.28 -23.79 21.05
CA PHE A 518 11.26 -23.97 22.09
C PHE A 518 10.47 -25.28 21.87
N HIS A 519 11.18 -26.41 21.90
CA HIS A 519 10.63 -27.75 21.60
C HIS A 519 9.70 -28.29 22.69
N ASP A 520 9.69 -27.67 23.86
CA ASP A 520 8.94 -28.02 25.07
C ASP A 520 7.63 -27.21 25.22
N VAL A 521 7.25 -26.43 24.20
CA VAL A 521 6.11 -25.50 24.24
C VAL A 521 4.77 -26.18 24.54
N LEU A 522 4.60 -27.47 24.21
CA LEU A 522 3.38 -28.24 24.46
C LEU A 522 3.46 -29.17 25.68
N ASP A 523 4.58 -29.16 26.41
CA ASP A 523 4.81 -30.08 27.53
C ASP A 523 3.98 -29.70 28.76
N SER A 524 3.74 -28.40 28.96
CA SER A 524 2.90 -27.88 30.04
C SER A 524 2.31 -26.50 29.70
N ALA A 525 1.20 -26.15 30.33
CA ALA A 525 0.61 -24.82 30.22
C ALA A 525 1.58 -23.71 30.65
N VAL A 526 2.41 -23.96 31.66
CA VAL A 526 3.44 -23.02 32.15
C VAL A 526 4.48 -22.71 31.06
N ASN A 527 4.98 -23.73 30.35
CA ASN A 527 5.93 -23.54 29.25
C ASN A 527 5.26 -22.84 28.07
N ALA A 528 4.05 -23.26 27.70
CA ALA A 528 3.27 -22.63 26.66
C ALA A 528 3.09 -21.12 26.92
N LYS A 529 2.74 -20.75 28.16
CA LYS A 529 2.55 -19.35 28.57
C LYS A 529 3.82 -18.52 28.41
N LYS A 530 4.98 -19.04 28.85
CA LYS A 530 6.28 -18.38 28.66
C LYS A 530 6.60 -18.14 27.17
N VAL A 531 6.39 -19.16 26.34
CA VAL A 531 6.69 -19.08 24.89
C VAL A 531 5.72 -18.13 24.18
N VAL A 532 4.44 -18.09 24.56
CA VAL A 532 3.46 -17.16 23.98
C VAL A 532 3.76 -15.70 24.35
N ILE A 533 4.31 -15.42 25.55
CA ILE A 533 4.77 -14.06 25.90
C ILE A 533 5.90 -13.61 24.95
N ILE A 534 6.87 -14.49 24.68
CA ILE A 534 7.96 -14.23 23.72
C ILE A 534 7.39 -14.09 22.30
N TYR A 535 6.40 -14.89 21.94
CA TYR A 535 5.73 -14.82 20.65
C TYR A 535 4.98 -13.50 20.47
N ALA A 536 4.32 -12.99 21.50
CA ALA A 536 3.63 -11.70 21.48
C ALA A 536 4.62 -10.55 21.24
N GLN A 537 5.81 -10.59 21.86
CA GLN A 537 6.89 -9.64 21.59
C GLN A 537 7.36 -9.73 20.13
N PHE A 538 7.56 -10.94 19.61
CA PHE A 538 7.90 -11.16 18.21
C PHE A 538 6.84 -10.61 17.24
N LEU A 539 5.55 -10.80 17.53
CA LEU A 539 4.46 -10.23 16.74
C LEU A 539 4.44 -8.69 16.81
N LYS A 540 4.73 -8.11 17.98
CA LYS A 540 4.88 -6.66 18.16
C LYS A 540 6.04 -6.11 17.33
N GLU A 541 7.20 -6.76 17.36
CA GLU A 541 8.35 -6.37 16.53
C GLU A 541 8.01 -6.42 15.03
N LYS A 542 7.34 -7.48 14.58
CA LYS A 542 6.89 -7.60 13.18
C LYS A 542 5.90 -6.50 12.79
N PHE A 543 5.00 -6.13 13.70
CA PHE A 543 4.10 -5.00 13.50
C PHE A 543 4.87 -3.68 13.38
N LEU A 544 5.83 -3.42 14.28
CA LEU A 544 6.67 -2.21 14.24
C LEU A 544 7.53 -2.12 12.96
N ARG A 545 7.88 -3.27 12.36
CA ARG A 545 8.56 -3.37 11.05
C ARG A 545 7.60 -3.31 9.84
N ASN A 546 6.30 -3.08 10.06
CA ASN A 546 5.25 -3.10 9.04
C ASN A 546 5.16 -4.41 8.23
N GLU A 547 5.65 -5.53 8.78
CA GLU A 547 5.56 -6.84 8.11
C GLU A 547 4.14 -7.42 8.18
N ILE A 548 3.43 -7.10 9.28
CA ILE A 548 2.05 -7.50 9.60
C ILE A 548 1.28 -6.30 10.18
N SER A 549 -0.05 -6.27 10.01
CA SER A 549 -0.89 -5.24 10.64
C SER A 549 -1.18 -5.56 12.11
N LEU A 550 -1.53 -4.55 12.92
CA LEU A 550 -1.93 -4.74 14.32
C LEU A 550 -3.09 -5.74 14.45
N ASN A 551 -4.09 -5.64 13.56
CA ASN A 551 -5.21 -6.59 13.51
C ASN A 551 -4.76 -8.02 13.20
N HIS A 552 -3.75 -8.19 12.35
CA HIS A 552 -3.20 -9.52 12.08
C HIS A 552 -2.43 -10.06 13.28
N ALA A 553 -1.60 -9.24 13.92
CA ALA A 553 -0.84 -9.59 15.12
C ALA A 553 -1.77 -9.98 16.29
N ALA A 554 -2.80 -9.16 16.55
CA ALA A 554 -3.80 -9.41 17.59
C ALA A 554 -4.62 -10.68 17.32
N ARG A 555 -5.10 -10.89 16.08
CA ARG A 555 -5.80 -12.14 15.71
C ARG A 555 -4.90 -13.37 15.83
N GLN A 556 -3.63 -13.25 15.43
CA GLN A 556 -2.66 -14.34 15.54
C GLN A 556 -2.44 -14.73 17.00
N GLN A 557 -2.21 -13.75 17.88
CA GLN A 557 -2.04 -13.99 19.32
C GLN A 557 -3.31 -14.58 19.95
N ALA A 558 -4.48 -13.98 19.70
CA ALA A 558 -5.75 -14.44 20.25
C ALA A 558 -6.08 -15.87 19.83
N SER A 559 -5.82 -16.23 18.57
CA SER A 559 -6.07 -17.60 18.09
C SER A 559 -5.18 -18.61 18.79
N VAL A 560 -3.90 -18.29 19.02
CA VAL A 560 -2.95 -19.16 19.74
C VAL A 560 -3.32 -19.29 21.22
N VAL A 561 -3.68 -18.18 21.88
CA VAL A 561 -4.10 -18.16 23.28
C VAL A 561 -5.36 -18.98 23.48
N ASN A 562 -6.40 -18.76 22.66
CA ASN A 562 -7.65 -19.51 22.74
C ASN A 562 -7.40 -21.00 22.49
N PHE A 563 -6.58 -21.33 21.49
CA PHE A 563 -6.25 -22.72 21.19
C PHE A 563 -5.56 -23.40 22.38
N LEU A 564 -4.55 -22.76 22.98
CA LEU A 564 -3.79 -23.34 24.10
C LEU A 564 -4.63 -23.44 25.38
N SER A 565 -5.50 -22.46 25.63
CA SER A 565 -6.44 -22.49 26.75
C SER A 565 -7.41 -23.67 26.64
N GLU A 566 -7.99 -23.88 25.46
CA GLU A 566 -8.84 -25.05 25.18
C GLU A 566 -8.03 -26.37 25.23
N PHE A 567 -6.81 -26.40 24.68
CA PHE A 567 -5.97 -27.62 24.63
C PHE A 567 -5.45 -28.09 25.99
N PHE A 568 -5.20 -27.16 26.92
CA PHE A 568 -4.76 -27.46 28.29
C PHE A 568 -5.91 -27.45 29.31
N GLU A 569 -7.14 -27.16 28.88
CA GLU A 569 -8.32 -27.04 29.77
C GLU A 569 -8.10 -26.00 30.90
N GLU A 570 -7.41 -24.89 30.59
CA GLU A 570 -7.14 -23.80 31.54
C GLU A 570 -7.87 -22.49 31.15
N ASP A 571 -8.94 -22.16 31.87
CA ASP A 571 -9.72 -20.93 31.65
C ASP A 571 -8.91 -19.64 31.90
N ASN A 572 -7.94 -19.69 32.83
CA ASN A 572 -7.11 -18.54 33.22
C ASN A 572 -5.78 -18.44 32.46
N PHE A 573 -5.62 -19.14 31.33
CA PHE A 573 -4.37 -19.18 30.57
C PHE A 573 -3.87 -17.76 30.18
N SER A 574 -4.80 -16.86 29.85
CA SER A 574 -4.51 -15.48 29.44
C SER A 574 -4.09 -14.54 30.59
N HIS A 575 -4.27 -14.94 31.84
CA HIS A 575 -4.01 -14.10 33.02
C HIS A 575 -2.54 -13.69 33.11
N GLY A 576 -2.23 -12.39 33.21
CA GLY A 576 -0.85 -11.88 33.28
C GLY A 576 -0.12 -11.78 31.93
N MET A 577 -0.81 -12.00 30.80
CA MET A 577 -0.23 -11.83 29.46
C MET A 577 -0.59 -10.46 28.87
N PHE A 578 0.37 -9.81 28.20
CA PHE A 578 0.08 -8.61 27.42
C PHE A 578 -0.65 -8.99 26.13
N LEU A 579 -1.97 -8.80 26.09
CA LEU A 579 -2.79 -9.03 24.89
C LEU A 579 -2.78 -7.79 24.00
N LEU A 580 -2.40 -7.98 22.73
CA LEU A 580 -2.51 -6.96 21.70
C LEU A 580 -3.99 -6.62 21.51
N ARG A 581 -4.41 -5.43 21.96
CA ARG A 581 -5.77 -4.95 21.77
C ARG A 581 -5.95 -4.42 20.35
N VAL A 582 -6.97 -4.92 19.68
CA VAL A 582 -7.52 -4.29 18.47
C VAL A 582 -8.17 -2.98 18.91
N THR A 583 -7.63 -1.84 18.48
CA THR A 583 -8.42 -0.61 18.43
C THR A 583 -9.57 -0.85 17.46
N ARG A 584 -10.80 -0.84 17.96
CA ARG A 584 -12.01 -0.99 17.12
C ARG A 584 -12.12 0.14 16.09
N ASP A 585 -11.38 1.23 16.29
CA ASP A 585 -11.40 2.47 15.50
C ASP A 585 -10.58 2.44 14.20
N ILE A 586 -9.93 1.32 13.83
CA ILE A 586 -9.18 1.21 12.55
C ILE A 586 -9.74 0.11 11.64
N ASN A 587 -11.02 -0.26 11.81
CA ASN A 587 -11.76 -0.75 10.65
C ASN A 587 -12.23 0.51 9.93
N THR A 588 -11.53 0.92 8.88
CA THR A 588 -12.08 1.89 7.93
C THR A 588 -13.47 1.39 7.54
N ALA A 589 -14.50 2.11 7.97
CA ALA A 589 -15.85 1.84 7.54
C ALA A 589 -15.82 1.78 6.00
N THR A 590 -16.45 0.77 5.41
CA THR A 590 -16.54 0.75 3.94
C THR A 590 -17.41 1.92 3.56
N HIS A 591 -16.81 2.99 3.03
CA HIS A 591 -17.57 4.18 2.64
C HIS A 591 -18.51 3.82 1.47
N PRO A 592 -19.74 4.36 1.48
CA PRO A 592 -20.62 4.24 0.32
C PRO A 592 -19.94 4.92 -0.89
N PRO A 593 -20.02 4.33 -2.10
CA PRO A 593 -19.59 5.02 -3.32
C PRO A 593 -20.41 6.31 -3.53
N SER A 594 -19.88 7.27 -4.30
CA SER A 594 -20.65 8.47 -4.63
C SER A 594 -21.95 8.11 -5.37
N GLU A 595 -23.00 8.91 -5.16
CA GLU A 595 -24.31 8.70 -5.80
C GLU A 595 -24.22 8.73 -7.33
N ASP A 596 -23.32 9.57 -7.89
CA ASP A 596 -23.01 9.57 -9.33
C ASP A 596 -22.43 8.23 -9.80
N THR A 597 -21.44 7.69 -9.08
CA THR A 597 -20.84 6.38 -9.41
C THR A 597 -21.88 5.26 -9.34
N GLN A 598 -22.75 5.29 -8.33
CA GLN A 598 -23.83 4.33 -8.17
C GLN A 598 -24.82 4.43 -9.33
N THR A 599 -25.29 5.64 -9.65
CA THR A 599 -26.26 5.92 -10.71
C THR A 599 -25.73 5.49 -12.06
N ARG A 600 -24.47 5.83 -12.39
CA ARG A 600 -23.80 5.46 -13.62
C ARG A 600 -23.75 3.94 -13.81
N LEU A 601 -23.32 3.19 -12.79
CA LEU A 601 -23.24 1.73 -12.85
C LEU A 601 -24.64 1.08 -12.93
N LEU A 602 -25.62 1.57 -12.16
CA LEU A 602 -26.99 1.03 -12.17
C LEU A 602 -27.69 1.30 -13.49
N ALA A 603 -27.55 2.50 -14.05
CA ALA A 603 -28.13 2.84 -15.34
C ALA A 603 -27.57 1.96 -16.47
N LEU A 604 -26.24 1.73 -16.48
CA LEU A 604 -25.62 0.82 -17.44
C LEU A 604 -26.09 -0.63 -17.26
N CYS A 605 -26.13 -1.14 -16.02
CA CYS A 605 -26.60 -2.49 -15.73
C CYS A 605 -28.10 -2.67 -16.09
N ASN A 606 -28.92 -1.65 -15.85
CA ASN A 606 -30.33 -1.65 -16.26
C ASN A 606 -30.46 -1.70 -17.78
N ALA A 607 -29.75 -0.85 -18.52
CA ALA A 607 -29.77 -0.84 -19.97
C ALA A 607 -29.35 -2.20 -20.57
N LEU A 608 -28.28 -2.79 -20.02
CA LEU A 608 -27.81 -4.12 -20.44
C LEU A 608 -28.82 -5.21 -20.09
N PHE A 609 -29.34 -5.22 -18.87
CA PHE A 609 -30.30 -6.22 -18.44
C PHE A 609 -31.56 -6.19 -19.31
N TYR A 610 -32.20 -5.04 -19.45
CA TYR A 610 -33.42 -4.92 -20.25
C TYR A 610 -33.17 -5.12 -21.73
N GLY A 611 -32.15 -4.46 -22.28
CA GLY A 611 -31.86 -4.50 -23.71
C GLY A 611 -31.49 -5.89 -24.20
N ILE A 612 -30.63 -6.61 -23.46
CA ILE A 612 -30.23 -7.97 -23.82
C ILE A 612 -31.32 -8.98 -23.45
N SER A 613 -32.02 -8.83 -22.33
CA SER A 613 -33.17 -9.71 -22.04
C SER A 613 -34.24 -9.59 -23.11
N SER A 614 -34.44 -8.40 -23.69
CA SER A 614 -35.36 -8.20 -24.82
C SER A 614 -34.85 -8.88 -26.09
N LEU A 615 -33.54 -8.81 -26.39
CA LEU A 615 -32.95 -9.55 -27.51
C LEU A 615 -33.20 -11.06 -27.40
N VAL A 616 -33.04 -11.60 -26.21
CA VAL A 616 -33.07 -13.05 -25.97
C VAL A 616 -34.49 -13.57 -25.76
N LEU A 617 -35.27 -12.97 -24.86
CA LEU A 617 -36.62 -13.43 -24.51
C LEU A 617 -37.65 -13.07 -25.59
N ASP A 618 -37.54 -11.88 -26.18
CA ASP A 618 -38.48 -11.43 -27.21
C ASP A 618 -38.02 -11.89 -28.62
N CYS A 619 -37.02 -12.78 -28.69
CA CYS A 619 -36.52 -13.42 -29.91
C CYS A 619 -36.14 -12.43 -31.03
N LYS A 620 -35.58 -11.25 -30.67
CA LYS A 620 -35.22 -10.23 -31.66
C LYS A 620 -34.04 -10.67 -32.53
N GLY A 621 -34.01 -10.20 -33.77
CA GLY A 621 -32.96 -10.51 -34.73
C GLY A 621 -31.65 -9.76 -34.48
N TYR A 622 -30.53 -10.42 -34.79
CA TYR A 622 -29.26 -9.77 -35.07
C TYR A 622 -29.23 -9.25 -36.51
N PRO A 623 -28.47 -8.18 -36.80
CA PRO A 623 -27.76 -7.31 -35.85
C PRO A 623 -28.73 -6.53 -34.96
N TYR A 624 -28.45 -6.46 -33.66
CA TYR A 624 -29.40 -5.91 -32.69
C TYR A 624 -28.95 -4.55 -32.16
N LYS A 625 -29.85 -3.57 -32.18
CA LYS A 625 -29.61 -2.23 -31.67
C LYS A 625 -29.84 -2.18 -30.16
N LEU A 626 -28.76 -2.12 -29.38
CA LEU A 626 -28.81 -1.99 -27.93
C LEU A 626 -28.73 -0.52 -27.52
N THR A 627 -29.84 0.03 -27.03
CA THR A 627 -29.89 1.37 -26.43
C THR A 627 -29.11 1.40 -25.12
N LEU A 628 -28.32 2.45 -24.92
CA LEU A 628 -27.47 2.66 -23.76
C LEU A 628 -27.64 4.08 -23.19
N PRO A 629 -27.20 4.34 -21.95
CA PRO A 629 -27.36 5.65 -21.33
C PRO A 629 -26.58 6.78 -22.02
N GLU A 630 -27.12 8.00 -21.95
CA GLU A 630 -26.57 9.19 -22.62
C GLU A 630 -25.19 9.63 -22.10
N PHE A 631 -24.90 9.38 -20.82
CA PHE A 631 -23.63 9.76 -20.19
C PHE A 631 -22.41 9.07 -20.82
N LEU A 632 -22.61 8.02 -21.63
CA LEU A 632 -21.54 7.32 -22.34
C LEU A 632 -21.01 8.08 -23.55
N GLN A 633 -21.72 9.15 -23.97
CA GLN A 633 -21.37 10.01 -25.10
C GLN A 633 -21.18 9.21 -26.41
N LEU A 634 -21.96 8.14 -26.58
CA LEU A 634 -21.96 7.35 -27.80
C LEU A 634 -22.79 8.05 -28.88
N PRO A 635 -22.39 8.00 -30.16
CA PRO A 635 -23.24 8.41 -31.27
C PRO A 635 -24.64 7.79 -31.16
N ASN A 636 -25.67 8.63 -31.01
CA ASN A 636 -27.08 8.24 -30.87
C ASN A 636 -27.40 7.31 -29.68
N ASN A 637 -26.52 7.20 -28.68
CA ASN A 637 -26.75 6.44 -27.44
C ASN A 637 -27.09 4.95 -27.65
N PHE A 638 -26.49 4.29 -28.65
CA PHE A 638 -26.68 2.85 -28.86
C PHE A 638 -25.39 2.16 -29.34
N LEU A 639 -25.38 0.83 -29.25
CA LEU A 639 -24.38 -0.03 -29.88
C LEU A 639 -25.05 -1.14 -30.69
N TRP A 640 -24.40 -1.54 -31.78
CA TRP A 640 -24.79 -2.74 -32.53
C TRP A 640 -24.21 -3.99 -31.89
N LEU A 641 -25.08 -4.97 -31.67
CA LEU A 641 -24.71 -6.31 -31.23
C LEU A 641 -24.70 -7.26 -32.43
N PHE A 642 -23.68 -8.11 -32.49
CA PHE A 642 -23.55 -9.18 -33.49
C PHE A 642 -23.33 -10.53 -32.80
N PRO A 643 -23.72 -11.65 -33.44
CA PRO A 643 -23.47 -13.00 -32.92
C PRO A 643 -22.02 -13.38 -33.19
N ALA A 644 -21.10 -12.83 -32.40
CA ALA A 644 -19.67 -12.93 -32.60
C ALA A 644 -18.92 -12.96 -31.27
N GLU A 645 -17.67 -13.46 -31.29
CA GLU A 645 -16.79 -13.49 -30.11
C GLU A 645 -16.65 -12.10 -29.45
N SER A 646 -16.58 -11.05 -30.27
CA SER A 646 -16.74 -9.66 -29.82
C SER A 646 -18.16 -9.22 -30.12
N TRP A 647 -19.10 -9.52 -29.23
CA TRP A 647 -20.53 -9.23 -29.44
C TRP A 647 -20.84 -7.73 -29.64
N PHE A 648 -19.95 -6.82 -29.25
CA PHE A 648 -19.99 -5.39 -29.62
C PHE A 648 -18.59 -4.80 -29.83
N LYS A 649 -18.51 -3.58 -30.37
CA LYS A 649 -17.36 -2.67 -30.31
C LYS A 649 -17.86 -1.23 -30.17
N ARG A 650 -17.12 -0.39 -29.43
CA ARG A 650 -17.43 1.04 -29.40
C ARG A 650 -17.05 1.71 -30.73
N PRO A 651 -17.76 2.78 -31.15
CA PRO A 651 -17.52 3.45 -32.42
C PRO A 651 -16.07 3.94 -32.62
N GLU A 652 -15.42 4.41 -31.54
CA GLU A 652 -14.06 4.98 -31.60
C GLU A 652 -13.02 3.95 -32.03
N ILE A 653 -13.25 2.67 -31.70
CA ILE A 653 -12.36 1.55 -32.00
C ILE A 653 -12.92 0.63 -33.10
N ALA A 654 -14.11 0.91 -33.63
CA ALA A 654 -14.79 0.05 -34.60
C ALA A 654 -14.01 -0.04 -35.92
N LEU A 655 -13.30 1.02 -36.29
CA LEU A 655 -12.48 1.13 -37.51
C LEU A 655 -10.99 0.82 -37.31
N GLU A 656 -10.57 0.50 -36.08
CA GLU A 656 -9.18 0.17 -35.79
C GLU A 656 -8.78 -1.20 -36.36
N GLN A 657 -7.49 -1.34 -36.68
CA GLN A 657 -6.99 -2.58 -37.25
C GLN A 657 -7.15 -3.76 -36.27
N ARG A 658 -7.73 -4.87 -36.74
CA ARG A 658 -8.08 -6.04 -35.91
C ARG A 658 -7.86 -7.36 -36.61
N LYS A 659 -7.76 -8.43 -35.82
CA LYS A 659 -7.52 -9.81 -36.30
C LYS A 659 -8.80 -10.65 -36.42
N MET A 660 -9.88 -10.25 -35.76
CA MET A 660 -11.07 -11.06 -35.53
C MET A 660 -12.33 -10.24 -35.81
N CYS A 661 -13.46 -10.91 -36.05
CA CYS A 661 -14.75 -10.27 -36.31
C CYS A 661 -14.69 -9.27 -37.48
N LEU A 662 -13.96 -9.61 -38.55
CA LEU A 662 -13.70 -8.72 -39.67
C LEU A 662 -14.95 -8.51 -40.54
N GLY A 663 -15.86 -9.48 -40.60
CA GLY A 663 -17.08 -9.37 -41.40
C GLY A 663 -18.14 -8.40 -40.85
N PHE A 664 -18.06 -7.98 -39.59
CA PHE A 664 -19.12 -7.18 -38.96
C PHE A 664 -18.80 -5.67 -38.90
N ASN A 665 -19.71 -4.83 -39.40
CA ASN A 665 -19.61 -3.38 -39.29
C ASN A 665 -20.36 -2.89 -38.04
N TYR A 666 -19.61 -2.65 -36.95
CA TYR A 666 -20.18 -2.21 -35.66
C TYR A 666 -20.66 -0.75 -35.65
N LEU A 667 -20.43 0.02 -36.72
CA LEU A 667 -20.97 1.38 -36.85
C LEU A 667 -22.35 1.38 -37.49
N THR A 668 -22.49 0.66 -38.61
CA THR A 668 -23.72 0.67 -39.41
C THR A 668 -24.71 -0.40 -39.00
N GLY A 669 -24.24 -1.50 -38.40
CA GLY A 669 -25.08 -2.67 -38.13
C GLY A 669 -25.21 -3.58 -39.34
N GLU A 670 -24.35 -3.43 -40.35
CA GLU A 670 -24.31 -4.24 -41.56
C GLU A 670 -23.03 -5.10 -41.60
N LEU A 671 -22.85 -5.88 -42.68
CA LEU A 671 -21.59 -6.56 -42.94
C LEU A 671 -20.59 -5.61 -43.62
N ASN A 672 -19.31 -5.76 -43.30
CA ASN A 672 -18.25 -4.99 -43.98
C ASN A 672 -18.08 -5.44 -45.43
N THR A 673 -17.80 -4.49 -46.30
CA THR A 673 -17.32 -4.74 -47.66
C THR A 673 -15.90 -5.30 -47.64
N ILE A 674 -15.50 -5.92 -48.76
CA ILE A 674 -14.13 -6.44 -48.94
C ILE A 674 -13.07 -5.34 -48.73
N ASN A 675 -13.36 -4.12 -49.18
CA ASN A 675 -12.44 -2.98 -49.03
C ASN A 675 -12.30 -2.56 -47.56
N GLU A 676 -13.39 -2.55 -46.79
CA GLU A 676 -13.35 -2.28 -45.36
C GLU A 676 -12.62 -3.38 -44.60
N ILE A 677 -12.82 -4.66 -44.95
CA ILE A 677 -12.09 -5.79 -44.36
C ILE A 677 -10.58 -5.62 -44.58
N LYS A 678 -10.15 -5.27 -45.80
CA LYS A 678 -8.74 -5.01 -46.12
C LYS A 678 -8.16 -3.88 -45.26
N ARG A 679 -8.92 -2.78 -45.10
CA ARG A 679 -8.52 -1.64 -44.26
C ARG A 679 -8.38 -2.05 -42.78
N LEU A 680 -9.34 -2.81 -42.26
CA LEU A 680 -9.34 -3.33 -40.88
C LEU A 680 -8.21 -4.33 -40.64
N ARG A 681 -7.84 -5.13 -41.63
CA ARG A 681 -6.76 -6.12 -41.48
C ARG A 681 -5.37 -5.51 -41.64
N GLY A 682 -5.24 -4.51 -42.52
CA GLY A 682 -3.98 -3.81 -42.83
C GLY A 682 -3.09 -4.51 -43.87
N HIS A 683 -3.55 -5.59 -44.49
CA HIS A 683 -2.90 -6.28 -45.62
C HIS A 683 -3.93 -7.15 -46.37
N SER A 684 -3.64 -7.49 -47.64
CA SER A 684 -4.51 -8.31 -48.51
C SER A 684 -4.17 -9.80 -48.39
N LEU A 685 -5.19 -10.67 -48.36
CA LEU A 685 -5.06 -12.13 -48.40
C LEU A 685 -6.10 -12.73 -49.37
N ARG A 686 -5.84 -13.92 -49.90
CA ARG A 686 -6.85 -14.70 -50.64
C ARG A 686 -7.94 -15.19 -49.66
N GLY A 687 -9.21 -14.97 -49.99
CA GLY A 687 -10.36 -15.50 -49.22
C GLY A 687 -11.17 -14.50 -48.39
N ASP A 688 -11.09 -13.19 -48.65
CA ASP A 688 -11.88 -12.18 -47.92
C ASP A 688 -13.40 -12.34 -48.10
N GLU A 689 -13.85 -12.85 -49.26
CA GLU A 689 -15.25 -13.17 -49.53
C GLU A 689 -15.81 -14.21 -48.54
N LYS A 690 -14.98 -15.20 -48.15
CA LYS A 690 -15.38 -16.24 -47.21
C LYS A 690 -15.72 -15.67 -45.83
N ILE A 691 -15.08 -14.57 -45.42
CA ILE A 691 -15.31 -13.92 -44.13
C ILE A 691 -16.71 -13.30 -44.08
N ILE A 692 -17.17 -12.71 -45.18
CA ILE A 692 -18.50 -12.11 -45.28
C ILE A 692 -19.55 -13.21 -45.27
N VAL A 693 -19.33 -14.29 -46.02
CA VAL A 693 -20.23 -15.46 -46.05
C VAL A 693 -20.33 -16.11 -44.66
N GLU A 694 -19.20 -16.32 -43.97
CA GLU A 694 -19.18 -16.83 -42.59
C GLU A 694 -19.90 -15.88 -41.62
N ALA A 695 -19.72 -14.56 -41.77
CA ALA A 695 -20.40 -13.58 -40.94
C ALA A 695 -21.92 -13.58 -41.15
N GLN A 696 -22.39 -13.67 -42.41
CA GLN A 696 -23.81 -13.79 -42.73
C GLN A 696 -24.38 -15.11 -42.19
N SER A 697 -23.69 -16.23 -42.41
CA SER A 697 -24.10 -17.53 -41.89
C SER A 697 -24.21 -17.54 -40.36
N ASN A 698 -23.34 -16.82 -39.64
CA ASN A 698 -23.45 -16.68 -38.19
C ASN A 698 -24.68 -15.85 -37.77
N ILE A 699 -25.02 -14.81 -38.53
CA ILE A 699 -26.26 -14.02 -38.30
C ILE A 699 -27.49 -14.89 -38.52
N ASP A 700 -27.54 -15.61 -39.64
CA ASP A 700 -28.67 -16.46 -40.00
C ASP A 700 -28.85 -17.60 -39.01
N ALA A 701 -27.75 -18.25 -38.61
CA ALA A 701 -27.77 -19.30 -37.59
C ALA A 701 -28.28 -18.78 -36.24
N ALA A 702 -27.75 -17.64 -35.76
CA ALA A 702 -28.20 -17.05 -34.52
C ALA A 702 -29.63 -16.51 -34.59
N ASN A 703 -30.15 -16.14 -35.76
CA ASN A 703 -31.54 -15.70 -35.91
C ASN A 703 -32.52 -16.87 -36.06
N SER A 704 -32.04 -18.03 -36.54
CA SER A 704 -32.84 -19.23 -36.69
C SER A 704 -32.91 -20.05 -35.39
N ASP A 705 -31.82 -20.10 -34.64
CA ASP A 705 -31.76 -20.75 -33.32
C ASP A 705 -31.75 -19.69 -32.20
N PHE A 706 -32.89 -19.54 -31.53
CA PHE A 706 -33.02 -18.62 -30.41
C PHE A 706 -32.19 -19.02 -29.18
N ARG A 707 -31.63 -20.24 -29.14
CA ARG A 707 -30.70 -20.71 -28.13
C ARG A 707 -29.26 -20.84 -28.65
N ASP A 708 -28.93 -20.17 -29.76
CA ASP A 708 -27.56 -20.14 -30.26
C ASP A 708 -26.55 -19.75 -29.16
N SER A 709 -25.35 -20.32 -29.25
CA SER A 709 -24.25 -20.08 -28.32
C SER A 709 -23.98 -18.60 -28.03
N GLN A 710 -24.13 -17.71 -29.01
CA GLN A 710 -23.91 -16.28 -28.82
C GLN A 710 -25.07 -15.62 -28.08
N ARG A 711 -26.32 -16.05 -28.32
CA ARG A 711 -27.50 -15.62 -27.55
C ARG A 711 -27.40 -16.05 -26.10
N MET A 712 -27.02 -17.30 -25.86
CA MET A 712 -26.78 -17.84 -24.53
C MET A 712 -25.67 -17.05 -23.83
N HIS A 713 -24.57 -16.74 -24.54
CA HIS A 713 -23.49 -15.92 -24.00
C HIS A 713 -23.97 -14.52 -23.58
N VAL A 714 -24.64 -13.74 -24.45
CA VAL A 714 -25.14 -12.42 -24.06
C VAL A 714 -26.22 -12.50 -23.00
N GLY A 715 -27.05 -13.56 -22.99
CA GLY A 715 -27.98 -13.84 -21.91
C GLY A 715 -27.29 -13.98 -20.54
N THR A 716 -26.11 -14.61 -20.48
CA THR A 716 -25.31 -14.62 -19.24
C THR A 716 -24.79 -13.24 -18.84
N VAL A 717 -24.56 -12.33 -19.79
CA VAL A 717 -24.22 -10.93 -19.50
C VAL A 717 -25.39 -10.21 -18.84
N ALA A 718 -26.62 -10.43 -19.33
CA ALA A 718 -27.84 -9.90 -18.70
C ALA A 718 -28.06 -10.45 -17.28
N LEU A 719 -27.81 -11.75 -17.06
CA LEU A 719 -27.85 -12.35 -15.72
C LEU A 719 -26.86 -11.65 -14.77
N ASN A 720 -25.61 -11.43 -15.20
CA ASN A 720 -24.61 -10.77 -14.38
C ASN A 720 -24.94 -9.29 -14.12
N ALA A 721 -25.55 -8.59 -15.08
CA ALA A 721 -26.06 -7.24 -14.88
C ALA A 721 -27.17 -7.22 -13.82
N PHE A 722 -28.09 -8.18 -13.88
CA PHE A 722 -29.13 -8.33 -12.86
C PHE A 722 -28.56 -8.62 -11.46
N VAL A 723 -27.51 -9.44 -11.34
CA VAL A 723 -26.83 -9.68 -10.04
C VAL A 723 -26.36 -8.38 -9.41
N VAL A 724 -25.83 -7.43 -10.18
CA VAL A 724 -25.42 -6.11 -9.66
C VAL A 724 -26.63 -5.30 -9.20
N LEU A 725 -27.71 -5.27 -9.99
CA LEU A 725 -28.96 -4.60 -9.60
C LEU A 725 -29.55 -5.19 -8.30
N PHE A 726 -29.56 -6.52 -8.20
CA PHE A 726 -30.07 -7.24 -7.04
C PHE A 726 -29.22 -6.96 -5.78
N LEU A 727 -27.88 -6.91 -5.91
CA LEU A 727 -26.99 -6.52 -4.81
C LEU A 727 -27.26 -5.11 -4.31
N ALA A 728 -27.49 -4.16 -5.22
CA ALA A 728 -27.78 -2.78 -4.86
C ALA A 728 -29.12 -2.66 -4.10
N GLN A 729 -30.13 -3.44 -4.49
CA GLN A 729 -31.44 -3.41 -3.83
C GLN A 729 -31.46 -4.12 -2.48
N THR A 730 -30.80 -5.27 -2.37
CA THR A 730 -30.85 -6.13 -1.18
C THR A 730 -29.75 -5.83 -0.16
N GLY A 731 -28.62 -5.26 -0.58
CA GLY A 731 -27.46 -5.07 0.30
C GLY A 731 -26.87 -6.38 0.84
N MET A 732 -27.18 -7.52 0.23
CA MET A 732 -26.72 -8.84 0.67
C MET A 732 -25.19 -8.96 0.59
N ASN A 733 -24.62 -9.75 1.51
CA ASN A 733 -23.22 -10.14 1.37
C ASN A 733 -23.04 -11.04 0.13
N TRP A 734 -21.91 -10.89 -0.58
CA TRP A 734 -21.57 -11.75 -1.71
C TRP A 734 -21.69 -13.25 -1.40
N ALA A 735 -21.25 -13.68 -0.20
CA ALA A 735 -21.35 -15.07 0.19
C ALA A 735 -22.80 -15.54 0.38
N GLN A 736 -23.70 -14.67 0.83
CA GLN A 736 -25.13 -15.00 0.93
C GLN A 736 -25.74 -15.13 -0.47
N LEU A 737 -25.44 -14.18 -1.35
CA LEU A 737 -25.97 -14.16 -2.72
C LEU A 737 -25.58 -15.40 -3.53
N ILE A 738 -24.30 -15.81 -3.54
CA ILE A 738 -23.85 -16.96 -4.34
C ILE A 738 -24.31 -18.32 -3.77
N ASN A 739 -24.69 -18.36 -2.49
CA ASN A 739 -25.22 -19.56 -1.84
C ASN A 739 -26.76 -19.54 -1.78
N LEU A 740 -27.41 -18.55 -2.37
CA LEU A 740 -28.86 -18.44 -2.33
C LEU A 740 -29.47 -19.52 -3.22
N THR A 741 -30.15 -20.48 -2.60
CA THR A 741 -30.88 -21.55 -3.27
C THR A 741 -32.21 -21.02 -3.80
N TRP A 742 -32.86 -21.74 -4.71
CA TRP A 742 -34.12 -21.29 -5.32
C TRP A 742 -35.07 -22.46 -5.60
N SER A 743 -36.36 -22.18 -5.44
CA SER A 743 -37.46 -23.04 -5.90
C SER A 743 -38.48 -22.17 -6.63
N ASN A 744 -39.10 -22.73 -7.67
CA ASN A 744 -40.18 -22.06 -8.40
C ASN A 744 -41.49 -22.02 -7.58
N ASP A 745 -41.59 -22.82 -6.52
CA ASP A 745 -42.68 -22.79 -5.56
C ASP A 745 -42.42 -21.74 -4.47
N TYR A 746 -42.61 -20.46 -4.81
CA TYR A 746 -42.42 -19.33 -3.90
C TYR A 746 -43.72 -18.56 -3.65
N GLN A 747 -43.81 -17.95 -2.48
CA GLN A 747 -44.91 -17.08 -2.05
C GLN A 747 -44.40 -15.64 -1.91
N ILE A 748 -45.25 -14.68 -2.27
CA ILE A 748 -44.98 -13.25 -2.07
C ILE A 748 -45.91 -12.75 -0.98
N GLU A 749 -45.32 -12.27 0.10
CA GLU A 749 -46.04 -11.66 1.21
C GLU A 749 -45.81 -10.14 1.24
N SER A 750 -46.80 -9.41 1.73
CA SER A 750 -46.78 -7.95 1.86
C SER A 750 -46.83 -7.56 3.33
N GLU A 751 -45.79 -7.92 4.07
CA GLU A 751 -45.68 -7.62 5.51
C GLU A 751 -45.44 -6.12 5.77
N ARG A 752 -44.89 -5.36 4.80
CA ARG A 752 -44.48 -3.96 4.95
C ARG A 752 -44.90 -3.11 3.75
N GLN A 753 -45.20 -1.83 3.99
CA GLN A 753 -45.40 -0.86 2.91
C GLN A 753 -44.11 -0.72 2.09
N LEU A 754 -44.23 -0.60 0.75
CA LEU A 754 -43.13 -0.49 -0.24
C LEU A 754 -42.20 -1.70 -0.42
N PHE A 755 -42.29 -2.75 0.41
CA PHE A 755 -41.47 -3.96 0.28
C PHE A 755 -42.33 -5.22 0.08
N ARG A 756 -41.72 -6.26 -0.48
CA ARG A 756 -42.31 -7.58 -0.68
C ARG A 756 -41.33 -8.64 -0.19
N THR A 757 -41.82 -9.54 0.63
CA THR A 757 -41.06 -10.67 1.16
C THR A 757 -41.31 -11.88 0.26
N ILE A 758 -40.26 -12.42 -0.34
CA ILE A 758 -40.33 -13.62 -1.17
C ILE A 758 -39.88 -14.79 -0.32
N LYS A 759 -40.77 -15.75 -0.07
CA LYS A 759 -40.53 -16.96 0.73
C LYS A 759 -40.62 -18.19 -0.15
N TRP A 760 -39.71 -19.14 0.01
CA TRP A 760 -39.78 -20.45 -0.65
C TRP A 760 -39.16 -21.52 0.24
N ARG A 761 -39.41 -22.78 -0.12
CA ARG A 761 -38.73 -23.92 0.53
C ARG A 761 -37.71 -24.52 -0.44
N ALA A 762 -36.48 -24.67 0.05
CA ALA A 762 -35.40 -25.33 -0.67
C ALA A 762 -34.74 -26.37 0.24
N GLY A 763 -34.70 -27.62 -0.20
CA GLY A 763 -34.11 -28.72 0.58
C GLY A 763 -34.74 -28.92 1.97
N GLY A 764 -36.04 -28.65 2.10
CA GLY A 764 -36.77 -28.76 3.37
C GLY A 764 -36.58 -27.58 4.35
N LYS A 765 -35.85 -26.52 3.96
CA LYS A 765 -35.63 -25.32 4.77
C LYS A 765 -36.38 -24.12 4.19
N GLU A 766 -36.96 -23.29 5.07
CA GLU A 766 -37.54 -22.00 4.67
C GLU A 766 -36.43 -20.99 4.37
N CYS A 767 -36.55 -20.35 3.22
CA CYS A 767 -35.65 -19.32 2.74
C CYS A 767 -36.46 -18.09 2.35
N PHE A 768 -35.92 -16.90 2.60
CA PHE A 768 -36.58 -15.66 2.23
C PHE A 768 -35.60 -14.52 1.94
N PHE A 769 -36.05 -13.54 1.16
CA PHE A 769 -35.44 -12.22 1.05
C PHE A 769 -36.51 -11.16 0.75
N GLU A 770 -36.18 -9.89 1.00
CA GLU A 770 -37.06 -8.76 0.74
C GLU A 770 -36.59 -7.95 -0.47
N LEU A 771 -37.56 -7.49 -1.27
CA LEU A 771 -37.33 -6.57 -2.39
C LEU A 771 -38.28 -5.38 -2.33
N PRO A 772 -37.87 -4.20 -2.82
CA PRO A 772 -38.79 -3.09 -3.04
C PRO A 772 -39.88 -3.49 -4.05
N SER A 773 -41.11 -3.02 -3.83
CA SER A 773 -42.25 -3.27 -4.72
C SER A 773 -41.98 -2.82 -6.16
N SER A 774 -41.27 -1.71 -6.34
CA SER A 774 -40.84 -1.18 -7.65
C SER A 774 -39.84 -2.08 -8.38
N PHE A 775 -39.09 -2.93 -7.67
CA PHE A 775 -38.12 -3.85 -8.24
C PHE A 775 -38.72 -5.21 -8.64
N MET A 776 -39.97 -5.49 -8.25
CA MET A 776 -40.61 -6.78 -8.48
C MET A 776 -40.81 -7.10 -9.97
N SER A 777 -41.08 -6.09 -10.81
CA SER A 777 -41.19 -6.27 -12.27
C SER A 777 -39.85 -6.72 -12.87
N ILE A 778 -38.74 -6.13 -12.41
CA ILE A 778 -37.38 -6.46 -12.81
C ILE A 778 -37.03 -7.90 -12.39
N PHE A 779 -37.36 -8.25 -11.14
CA PHE A 779 -37.13 -9.60 -10.62
C PHE A 779 -37.93 -10.68 -11.39
N LYS A 780 -39.20 -10.43 -11.70
CA LYS A 780 -40.00 -11.36 -12.53
C LYS A 780 -39.40 -11.55 -13.93
N ARG A 781 -38.93 -10.47 -14.57
CA ARG A 781 -38.23 -10.56 -15.85
C ARG A 781 -36.93 -11.36 -15.75
N TYR A 782 -36.23 -11.25 -14.62
CA TYR A 782 -35.06 -12.06 -14.36
C TYR A 782 -35.38 -13.55 -14.23
N LEU A 783 -36.49 -13.92 -13.57
CA LEU A 783 -36.92 -15.32 -13.50
C LEU A 783 -37.19 -15.90 -14.90
N GLN A 784 -37.82 -15.13 -15.79
CA GLN A 784 -37.99 -15.52 -17.20
C GLN A 784 -36.64 -15.72 -17.92
N LEU A 785 -35.69 -14.81 -17.70
CA LEU A 785 -34.33 -14.95 -18.24
C LEU A 785 -33.63 -16.19 -17.67
N ARG A 786 -33.80 -16.47 -16.38
CA ARG A 786 -33.24 -17.65 -15.72
C ARG A 786 -33.81 -18.93 -16.32
N ASP A 787 -35.12 -19.02 -16.48
CA ASP A 787 -35.78 -20.19 -17.07
C ASP A 787 -35.35 -20.40 -18.52
N PHE A 788 -35.24 -19.30 -19.29
CA PHE A 788 -34.64 -19.35 -20.61
C PHE A 788 -33.20 -19.89 -20.56
N LEU A 789 -32.34 -19.36 -19.70
CA LEU A 789 -30.94 -19.79 -19.66
C LEU A 789 -30.77 -21.25 -19.22
N LEU A 790 -31.61 -21.74 -18.32
CA LEU A 790 -31.56 -23.13 -17.83
C LEU A 790 -32.18 -24.12 -18.82
N GLY A 791 -33.23 -23.73 -19.54
CA GLY A 791 -34.02 -24.66 -20.33
C GLY A 791 -34.48 -25.84 -19.46
N ASN A 792 -34.09 -27.06 -19.84
CA ASN A 792 -34.46 -28.28 -19.11
C ASN A 792 -33.45 -28.69 -18.00
N GLN A 793 -32.44 -27.86 -17.71
CA GLN A 793 -31.40 -28.20 -16.73
C GLN A 793 -31.83 -27.82 -15.31
N SER A 794 -31.67 -28.75 -14.36
CA SER A 794 -31.88 -28.47 -12.94
C SER A 794 -30.77 -27.58 -12.37
N CYS A 795 -31.14 -26.54 -11.62
CA CYS A 795 -30.19 -25.67 -10.93
C CYS A 795 -30.74 -25.28 -9.56
N GLU A 796 -29.99 -25.62 -8.50
CA GLU A 796 -30.36 -25.32 -7.12
C GLU A 796 -30.20 -23.84 -6.77
N TRP A 797 -29.29 -23.13 -7.43
CA TRP A 797 -28.96 -21.73 -7.11
C TRP A 797 -29.89 -20.75 -7.84
N LEU A 798 -30.24 -19.64 -7.18
CA LEU A 798 -30.93 -18.53 -7.84
C LEU A 798 -30.02 -17.97 -8.93
N PHE A 799 -28.80 -17.59 -8.55
CA PHE A 799 -27.76 -17.09 -9.45
C PHE A 799 -26.70 -18.16 -9.75
N PHE A 800 -26.37 -18.33 -11.02
CA PHE A 800 -25.46 -19.40 -11.48
C PHE A 800 -24.61 -18.91 -12.65
N LYS A 801 -23.65 -19.74 -13.05
CA LYS A 801 -22.89 -19.57 -14.29
C LYS A 801 -23.06 -20.77 -15.21
N LEU A 802 -22.96 -20.53 -16.51
CA LEU A 802 -23.09 -21.54 -17.57
C LEU A 802 -21.78 -21.61 -18.38
N GLY A 803 -20.81 -22.37 -17.88
CA GLY A 803 -19.56 -22.72 -18.59
C GLY A 803 -18.93 -21.63 -19.49
N GLU A 804 -18.32 -22.05 -20.60
CA GLU A 804 -17.89 -21.15 -21.66
C GLU A 804 -19.06 -20.95 -22.65
N ARG A 805 -19.27 -19.69 -23.09
CA ARG A 805 -20.34 -19.28 -24.03
C ARG A 805 -21.78 -19.70 -23.66
N GLY A 806 -22.06 -20.01 -22.39
CA GLY A 806 -23.42 -20.37 -21.97
C GLY A 806 -23.83 -21.82 -22.28
N ILE A 807 -22.89 -22.69 -22.68
CA ILE A 807 -23.16 -24.06 -23.14
C ILE A 807 -22.89 -25.11 -22.05
N GLY A 808 -22.16 -24.76 -20.98
CA GLY A 808 -21.84 -25.69 -19.90
C GLY A 808 -22.99 -25.89 -18.90
N SER A 809 -22.88 -26.95 -18.08
CA SER A 809 -23.86 -27.21 -17.02
C SER A 809 -23.91 -26.10 -15.97
N PRO A 810 -25.09 -25.84 -15.36
CA PRO A 810 -25.25 -24.80 -14.37
C PRO A 810 -24.39 -25.13 -13.15
N SER A 811 -23.60 -24.16 -12.70
CA SER A 811 -22.77 -24.31 -11.51
C SER A 811 -22.76 -23.05 -10.69
N GLN A 812 -22.44 -23.20 -9.41
CA GLN A 812 -22.31 -22.09 -8.50
C GLN A 812 -21.27 -21.07 -8.99
N ILE A 813 -21.56 -19.79 -8.80
CA ILE A 813 -20.60 -18.71 -9.03
C ILE A 813 -19.48 -18.81 -8.00
N LYS A 814 -18.26 -19.14 -8.46
CA LYS A 814 -17.04 -19.21 -7.63
C LYS A 814 -16.17 -17.98 -7.91
N GLY A 815 -16.03 -17.07 -6.95
CA GLY A 815 -15.25 -15.83 -7.10
C GLY A 815 -16.13 -14.58 -7.25
N THR A 816 -15.57 -13.46 -7.73
CA THR A 816 -16.28 -12.19 -7.94
C THR A 816 -16.69 -12.00 -9.42
N LEU A 817 -17.49 -10.97 -9.73
CA LEU A 817 -17.88 -10.58 -11.09
C LEU A 817 -16.75 -9.91 -11.92
N HIS A 818 -15.49 -10.26 -11.68
CA HIS A 818 -14.32 -9.60 -12.28
C HIS A 818 -14.38 -9.53 -13.82
N TYR A 819 -14.71 -10.64 -14.48
CA TYR A 819 -14.80 -10.68 -15.95
C TYR A 819 -15.99 -9.87 -16.49
N PHE A 820 -17.08 -9.79 -15.74
CA PHE A 820 -18.22 -8.96 -16.10
C PHE A 820 -17.86 -7.47 -16.02
N TYR A 821 -17.22 -7.01 -14.94
CA TYR A 821 -16.71 -5.63 -14.84
C TYR A 821 -15.70 -5.30 -15.94
N LYS A 822 -14.84 -6.25 -16.32
CA LYS A 822 -13.92 -6.09 -17.46
C LYS A 822 -14.68 -5.89 -18.78
N SER A 823 -15.82 -6.56 -18.97
CA SER A 823 -16.69 -6.35 -20.13
C SER A 823 -17.40 -5.00 -20.06
N LEU A 824 -17.90 -4.57 -18.89
CA LEU A 824 -18.49 -3.25 -18.71
C LEU A 824 -17.49 -2.12 -19.02
N LYS A 825 -16.23 -2.27 -18.61
CA LYS A 825 -15.16 -1.31 -18.93
C LYS A 825 -14.82 -1.18 -20.41
N LYS A 826 -15.22 -2.16 -21.24
CA LYS A 826 -15.14 -2.03 -22.69
C LYS A 826 -16.27 -1.16 -23.26
N ILE A 827 -17.37 -1.00 -22.52
CA ILE A 827 -18.50 -0.10 -22.86
C ILE A 827 -18.25 1.28 -22.26
N ASP A 828 -17.82 1.33 -21.00
CA ASP A 828 -17.53 2.55 -20.25
C ASP A 828 -16.13 2.48 -19.61
N PRO A 829 -15.09 3.00 -20.28
CA PRO A 829 -13.70 2.95 -19.80
C PRO A 829 -13.49 3.57 -18.41
N ASP A 830 -14.30 4.57 -18.06
CA ASP A 830 -14.20 5.32 -16.79
C ASP A 830 -15.03 4.69 -15.65
N LEU A 831 -15.65 3.54 -15.90
CA LEU A 831 -16.50 2.86 -14.93
C LEU A 831 -15.70 2.41 -13.69
N THR A 832 -16.16 2.87 -12.53
CA THR A 832 -15.65 2.41 -11.23
C THR A 832 -16.37 1.15 -10.78
N GLU A 833 -15.60 0.16 -10.31
CA GLU A 833 -16.15 -1.11 -9.82
C GLU A 833 -16.72 -0.93 -8.40
N ILE A 834 -17.99 -1.26 -8.21
CA ILE A 834 -18.65 -1.27 -6.89
C ILE A 834 -18.88 -2.73 -6.45
N HIS A 835 -18.30 -3.14 -5.32
CA HIS A 835 -18.46 -4.50 -4.80
C HIS A 835 -19.58 -4.61 -3.75
N SER A 836 -19.99 -5.83 -3.41
CA SER A 836 -21.09 -6.11 -2.47
C SER A 836 -21.00 -5.36 -1.13
N ARG A 837 -19.79 -5.21 -0.56
CA ARG A 837 -19.60 -4.44 0.69
C ARG A 837 -19.92 -2.96 0.53
N GLN A 838 -19.59 -2.39 -0.62
CA GLN A 838 -19.88 -0.99 -0.94
C GLN A 838 -21.35 -0.77 -1.26
N TRP A 839 -22.00 -1.72 -1.98
CA TRP A 839 -23.45 -1.70 -2.16
C TRP A 839 -24.20 -1.82 -0.84
N ARG A 840 -23.73 -2.69 0.06
CA ARG A 840 -24.28 -2.80 1.42
C ARG A 840 -24.10 -1.53 2.24
N ALA A 841 -22.95 -0.86 2.12
CA ALA A 841 -22.73 0.45 2.76
C ALA A 841 -23.67 1.52 2.19
N ALA A 842 -23.81 1.61 0.87
CA ALA A 842 -24.73 2.54 0.21
C ALA A 842 -26.20 2.27 0.59
N LYS A 843 -26.62 1.00 0.62
CA LYS A 843 -27.97 0.63 1.05
C LYS A 843 -28.21 0.96 2.52
N SER A 844 -27.22 0.72 3.38
CA SER A 844 -27.28 1.08 4.78
C SER A 844 -27.43 2.58 4.96
N ASP A 845 -26.60 3.37 4.28
CA ASP A 845 -26.67 4.83 4.29
C ASP A 845 -28.02 5.34 3.77
N TRP A 846 -28.54 4.80 2.66
CA TRP A 846 -29.87 5.13 2.16
C TRP A 846 -31.00 4.77 3.15
N LEU A 847 -30.96 3.58 3.75
CA LEU A 847 -31.98 3.15 4.72
C LEU A 847 -31.98 4.03 5.96
N ILE A 848 -30.80 4.36 6.49
CA ILE A 848 -30.66 5.26 7.64
C ILE A 848 -31.25 6.65 7.32
N ARG A 849 -31.09 7.13 6.08
CA ARG A 849 -31.62 8.43 5.63
C ARG A 849 -33.13 8.44 5.39
N ASN A 850 -33.77 7.28 5.14
CA ASN A 850 -35.15 7.20 4.63
C ASN A 850 -36.09 6.31 5.46
N THR A 851 -35.58 5.57 6.46
CA THR A 851 -36.35 4.62 7.28
C THR A 851 -35.88 4.66 8.75
N ASP A 852 -36.67 4.11 9.66
CA ASP A 852 -36.30 4.03 11.07
C ASP A 852 -35.17 3.01 11.35
N ILE A 853 -34.49 3.18 12.49
CA ILE A 853 -33.31 2.39 12.88
C ILE A 853 -33.65 0.89 13.02
N SER A 854 -34.85 0.57 13.51
CA SER A 854 -35.29 -0.82 13.69
C SER A 854 -35.54 -1.52 12.35
N THR A 855 -36.16 -0.81 11.40
CA THR A 855 -36.32 -1.25 10.01
C THR A 855 -34.98 -1.44 9.31
N THR A 856 -34.06 -0.49 9.48
CA THR A 856 -32.71 -0.57 8.91
C THR A 856 -31.93 -1.77 9.46
N ALA A 857 -32.00 -2.01 10.77
CA ALA A 857 -31.35 -3.13 11.43
C ALA A 857 -31.88 -4.48 10.91
N LEU A 858 -33.20 -4.61 10.76
CA LEU A 858 -33.82 -5.83 10.26
C LEU A 858 -33.49 -6.09 8.79
N VAL A 859 -33.63 -5.10 7.90
CA VAL A 859 -33.36 -5.23 6.46
C VAL A 859 -31.89 -5.61 6.22
N LEU A 860 -30.98 -5.03 7.01
CA LEU A 860 -29.56 -5.37 6.94
C LEU A 860 -29.21 -6.64 7.71
N GLN A 861 -30.11 -7.28 8.45
CA GLN A 861 -29.79 -8.39 9.36
C GLN A 861 -28.66 -8.04 10.35
N ASN A 862 -28.66 -6.80 10.83
CA ASN A 862 -27.69 -6.27 11.80
C ASN A 862 -28.41 -5.98 13.14
N THR A 863 -27.65 -5.83 14.22
CA THR A 863 -28.23 -5.29 15.47
C THR A 863 -28.44 -3.79 15.37
N GLU A 864 -29.47 -3.24 16.03
CA GLU A 864 -29.75 -1.79 16.06
C GLU A 864 -28.54 -0.98 16.52
N LYS A 865 -27.80 -1.49 17.53
CA LYS A 865 -26.53 -0.92 17.99
C LYS A 865 -25.49 -0.76 16.87
N THR A 866 -25.41 -1.73 15.95
CA THR A 866 -24.49 -1.68 14.81
C THR A 866 -24.92 -0.60 13.81
N VAL A 867 -26.23 -0.47 13.57
CA VAL A 867 -26.79 0.57 12.69
C VAL A 867 -26.57 1.97 13.28
N LEU A 868 -26.81 2.13 14.58
CA LEU A 868 -26.60 3.39 15.30
C LEU A 868 -25.14 3.83 15.26
N THR A 869 -24.19 2.89 15.38
CA THR A 869 -22.75 3.18 15.27
C THR A 869 -22.38 3.64 13.86
N SER A 870 -23.01 3.10 12.81
CA SER A 870 -22.82 3.54 11.43
C SER A 870 -23.49 4.89 11.12
N TYR A 871 -24.62 5.20 11.76
CA TYR A 871 -25.26 6.52 11.67
C TYR A 871 -24.39 7.62 12.28
N ILE A 872 -23.84 7.37 13.48
CA ILE A 872 -22.95 8.31 14.19
C ILE A 872 -21.64 8.56 13.39
N ALA A 873 -21.23 7.61 12.54
CA ALA A 873 -19.98 7.70 11.78
C ALA A 873 -20.02 8.63 10.55
N GLY A 874 -21.20 9.08 10.08
CA GLY A 874 -21.42 10.15 9.08
C GLY A 874 -20.79 9.95 7.68
N SER A 875 -21.56 10.08 6.60
CA SER A 875 -21.01 10.14 5.24
C SER A 875 -20.41 11.52 4.94
N GLU A 876 -19.07 11.61 4.77
CA GLU A 876 -18.33 12.85 4.48
C GLU A 876 -18.92 13.66 3.32
N THR A 877 -19.44 13.02 2.27
CA THR A 877 -19.86 13.70 1.02
C THR A 877 -20.99 14.70 1.21
N LYS A 878 -21.93 14.46 2.13
CA LYS A 878 -23.02 15.40 2.40
C LYS A 878 -22.70 16.39 3.53
N GLN A 879 -21.75 16.08 4.41
CA GLN A 879 -21.18 17.06 5.33
C GLN A 879 -20.56 18.23 4.55
N TRP A 880 -19.93 17.96 3.40
CA TRP A 880 -19.40 19.01 2.52
C TRP A 880 -20.47 19.77 1.73
N GLU A 881 -21.54 19.13 1.22
CA GLU A 881 -22.65 19.84 0.55
C GLU A 881 -23.50 20.66 1.53
N GLU A 882 -23.77 20.12 2.73
CA GLU A 882 -24.44 20.84 3.81
C GLU A 882 -23.54 21.97 4.35
N MET A 883 -22.22 21.75 4.48
CA MET A 883 -21.25 22.81 4.82
C MET A 883 -21.15 23.88 3.72
N SER A 884 -21.19 23.53 2.44
CA SER A 884 -21.17 24.49 1.33
C SER A 884 -22.46 25.31 1.25
N ASN A 885 -23.62 24.68 1.40
CA ASN A 885 -24.91 25.40 1.46
C ASN A 885 -25.02 26.26 2.73
N PHE A 886 -24.50 25.77 3.86
CA PHE A 886 -24.42 26.51 5.12
C PHE A 886 -23.44 27.69 5.04
N LEU A 887 -22.26 27.52 4.45
CA LEU A 887 -21.26 28.60 4.27
C LEU A 887 -21.78 29.69 3.32
N ASN A 888 -22.50 29.33 2.26
CA ASN A 888 -23.15 30.31 1.39
C ASN A 888 -24.21 31.13 2.14
N GLN A 889 -24.99 30.51 3.04
CA GLN A 889 -25.97 31.20 3.88
C GLN A 889 -25.34 32.05 5.01
N VAL A 890 -24.15 31.68 5.50
CA VAL A 890 -23.40 32.44 6.52
C VAL A 890 -22.73 33.67 5.91
N SER A 891 -22.25 33.58 4.67
CA SER A 891 -21.69 34.72 3.92
C SER A 891 -22.71 35.86 3.72
N ASP A 892 -24.01 35.55 3.63
CA ASP A 892 -25.08 36.56 3.50
C ASP A 892 -25.47 37.22 4.83
N VAL A 893 -25.05 36.64 5.96
CA VAL A 893 -25.34 37.14 7.33
C VAL A 893 -24.33 38.20 7.78
N VAL A 894 -23.06 38.04 7.41
CA VAL A 894 -21.96 38.95 7.77
C VAL A 894 -21.84 40.08 6.75
N ARG A 895 -21.96 41.32 7.20
CA ARG A 895 -21.82 42.52 6.37
C ARG A 895 -20.59 43.33 6.78
N ASP A 896 -19.97 43.98 5.80
CA ASP A 896 -18.91 44.96 6.03
C ASP A 896 -19.42 46.18 6.82
N LYS A 897 -18.53 47.14 7.12
CA LYS A 897 -18.79 48.31 7.99
C LYS A 897 -20.16 48.92 7.77
N ARG A 898 -20.83 49.27 8.89
CA ARG A 898 -22.18 49.83 8.95
C ARG A 898 -22.31 51.08 8.07
N GLU A 899 -22.79 50.93 6.84
CA GLU A 899 -23.19 52.06 5.99
C GLU A 899 -24.47 52.69 6.54
N LYS A 900 -24.70 53.99 6.27
CA LYS A 900 -25.92 54.73 6.66
C LYS A 900 -27.15 54.27 5.85
N THR A 901 -27.35 52.98 5.67
CA THR A 901 -28.54 52.40 5.05
C THR A 901 -29.61 52.18 6.12
N GLN A 902 -30.69 52.93 5.99
CA GLN A 902 -31.89 52.85 6.83
C GLN A 902 -32.53 51.45 6.75
N ASN A 903 -33.06 50.97 7.88
CA ASN A 903 -33.82 49.72 8.09
C ASN A 903 -33.06 48.48 8.62
N ILE A 904 -32.12 48.65 9.56
CA ILE A 904 -31.66 47.54 10.42
C ILE A 904 -32.00 47.84 11.89
N THR A 905 -32.85 47.01 12.49
CA THR A 905 -33.19 47.11 13.92
C THR A 905 -32.12 46.43 14.77
N LEU A 906 -31.56 47.14 15.75
CA LEU A 906 -30.56 46.57 16.68
C LEU A 906 -31.20 45.58 17.65
N ARG A 907 -30.56 44.43 17.85
CA ARG A 907 -30.95 43.35 18.76
C ARG A 907 -29.81 43.03 19.74
N ALA A 908 -30.09 42.09 20.64
CA ALA A 908 -29.16 41.65 21.69
C ALA A 908 -27.92 40.89 21.18
N VAL A 909 -27.98 40.31 19.98
CA VAL A 909 -26.88 39.48 19.41
C VAL A 909 -26.34 40.05 18.08
N GLY A 910 -26.99 41.08 17.52
CA GLY A 910 -26.64 41.68 16.22
C GLY A 910 -27.75 42.61 15.71
N GLY A 911 -27.93 42.69 14.39
CA GLY A 911 -28.99 43.43 13.71
C GLY A 911 -30.07 42.54 13.07
N CYS A 912 -31.17 43.16 12.67
CA CYS A 912 -32.30 42.49 11.99
C CYS A 912 -32.78 43.29 10.79
N SER A 913 -32.99 42.62 9.65
CA SER A 913 -33.49 43.25 8.42
C SER A 913 -35.02 43.36 8.33
N SER A 914 -35.78 42.51 9.03
CA SER A 914 -37.25 42.60 9.15
C SER A 914 -37.69 42.04 10.51
N PHE A 915 -38.01 42.93 11.45
CA PHE A 915 -38.39 42.54 12.81
C PHE A 915 -39.86 42.09 12.86
N GLY A 916 -40.13 40.95 13.52
CA GLY A 916 -41.49 40.42 13.70
C GLY A 916 -41.88 39.31 12.72
N GLU A 917 -41.04 39.02 11.73
CA GLU A 917 -41.27 37.98 10.70
C GLU A 917 -40.16 36.89 10.75
N PRO A 918 -40.09 36.07 11.82
CA PRO A 918 -39.04 35.07 11.94
C PRO A 918 -39.26 33.92 10.94
N SER A 919 -38.23 33.61 10.15
CA SER A 919 -38.17 32.43 9.29
C SER A 919 -36.88 31.66 9.56
N SER A 920 -37.01 30.35 9.71
CA SER A 920 -35.88 29.50 10.07
C SER A 920 -34.94 29.25 8.89
N VAL A 921 -33.64 29.34 9.14
CA VAL A 921 -32.62 29.07 8.11
C VAL A 921 -32.52 27.58 7.78
N SER A 922 -32.94 26.70 8.69
CA SER A 922 -32.87 25.24 8.51
C SER A 922 -33.96 24.51 9.28
N THR A 923 -34.57 23.49 8.66
CA THR A 923 -35.56 22.59 9.27
C THR A 923 -34.95 21.52 10.18
N ALA A 924 -33.62 21.44 10.28
CA ALA A 924 -32.91 20.37 10.98
C ALA A 924 -32.57 20.68 12.46
N THR A 925 -32.91 21.87 12.98
CA THR A 925 -32.51 22.32 14.33
C THR A 925 -33.71 22.31 15.29
N SER A 926 -33.49 21.91 16.55
CA SER A 926 -34.51 21.88 17.63
C SER A 926 -34.89 23.27 18.17
N ILE A 927 -34.12 24.31 17.85
CA ILE A 927 -34.34 25.68 18.33
C ILE A 927 -35.24 26.42 17.35
N VAL A 928 -36.41 26.83 17.81
CA VAL A 928 -37.39 27.55 16.99
C VAL A 928 -36.97 29.00 16.83
N SER A 929 -36.76 29.43 15.58
CA SER A 929 -36.42 30.81 15.25
C SER A 929 -37.54 31.74 15.70
N ASN A 930 -37.23 32.68 16.58
CA ASN A 930 -38.19 33.65 17.10
C ASN A 930 -37.51 35.02 17.29
N CYS A 931 -38.29 36.10 17.24
CA CYS A 931 -37.78 37.45 17.39
C CYS A 931 -37.72 37.91 18.87
N ILE A 932 -38.16 37.09 19.82
CA ILE A 932 -38.34 37.44 21.22
C ILE A 932 -37.05 37.12 22.00
N GLU A 933 -36.58 35.88 21.90
CA GLU A 933 -35.41 35.37 22.58
C GLU A 933 -34.12 35.66 21.77
N PRO A 934 -33.03 36.10 22.41
CA PRO A 934 -31.76 36.39 21.73
C PRO A 934 -31.23 35.18 20.95
N GLU A 935 -31.30 33.99 21.55
CA GLU A 935 -30.86 32.71 21.01
C GLU A 935 -31.69 32.25 19.80
N GLY A 936 -33.01 32.51 19.79
CA GLY A 936 -33.87 32.24 18.63
C GLY A 936 -33.54 33.10 17.40
N CYS A 937 -32.97 34.28 17.61
CA CYS A 937 -32.59 35.20 16.53
C CYS A 937 -31.41 34.67 15.70
N LEU A 938 -30.46 33.93 16.30
CA LEU A 938 -29.28 33.36 15.64
C LEU A 938 -29.59 32.35 14.51
N PHE A 939 -30.80 31.79 14.55
CA PHE A 939 -31.31 30.79 13.59
C PHE A 939 -32.35 31.38 12.63
N CYS A 940 -32.48 32.71 12.57
CA CYS A 940 -33.41 33.40 11.68
C CYS A 940 -32.71 33.88 10.39
N ASP A 941 -33.36 33.75 9.23
CA ASP A 941 -32.80 34.21 7.95
C ASP A 941 -32.71 35.76 7.83
N LYS A 942 -33.39 36.48 8.74
CA LYS A 942 -33.38 37.95 8.86
C LYS A 942 -32.28 38.47 9.79
N PHE A 943 -31.53 37.58 10.44
CA PHE A 943 -30.42 37.97 11.30
C PHE A 943 -29.25 38.49 10.47
N ARG A 944 -28.70 39.65 10.87
CA ARG A 944 -27.55 40.28 10.22
C ARG A 944 -26.54 40.70 11.26
N ILE A 945 -25.26 40.64 10.94
CA ILE A 945 -24.20 41.08 11.83
C ILE A 945 -23.20 41.93 11.06
N HIS A 946 -22.83 43.09 11.61
CA HIS A 946 -21.80 43.94 11.03
C HIS A 946 -20.44 43.61 11.66
N VAL A 947 -19.38 43.71 10.85
CA VAL A 947 -17.99 43.61 11.33
C VAL A 947 -17.60 44.95 11.98
N ASP A 948 -18.26 45.29 13.08
CA ASP A 948 -18.01 46.45 13.92
C ASP A 948 -17.89 46.07 15.40
N GLU A 949 -17.38 46.99 16.22
CA GLU A 949 -17.16 46.71 17.64
C GLU A 949 -18.45 46.38 18.39
N ILE A 950 -19.57 46.99 18.00
CA ILE A 950 -20.85 46.88 18.68
C ILE A 950 -21.44 45.49 18.52
N ASP A 951 -21.53 45.01 17.28
CA ASP A 951 -22.17 43.74 16.97
C ASP A 951 -21.26 42.56 17.32
N ILE A 952 -19.93 42.70 17.18
CA ILE A 952 -18.95 41.70 17.64
C ILE A 952 -19.03 41.55 19.16
N ARG A 953 -19.05 42.65 19.93
CA ARG A 953 -19.13 42.60 21.40
C ARG A 953 -20.43 41.95 21.87
N LYS A 954 -21.57 42.24 21.21
CA LYS A 954 -22.86 41.58 21.50
C LYS A 954 -22.81 40.07 21.29
N LEU A 955 -22.29 39.62 20.16
CA LEU A 955 -22.18 38.20 19.83
C LEU A 955 -21.29 37.45 20.83
N LEU A 956 -20.12 38.01 21.16
CA LEU A 956 -19.20 37.42 22.12
C LEU A 956 -19.73 37.45 23.55
N SER A 957 -20.45 38.51 23.93
CA SER A 957 -21.11 38.60 25.25
C SER A 957 -22.21 37.56 25.41
N CYS A 958 -22.98 37.29 24.33
CA CYS A 958 -23.95 36.19 24.29
C CYS A 958 -23.26 34.84 24.51
N ARG A 959 -22.18 34.56 23.77
CA ARG A 959 -21.39 33.32 23.92
C ARG A 959 -20.88 33.14 25.36
N TYR A 960 -20.34 34.21 25.95
CA TYR A 960 -19.83 34.22 27.31
C TYR A 960 -20.94 33.91 28.33
N CYS A 961 -22.10 34.55 28.22
CA CYS A 961 -23.21 34.32 29.13
C CYS A 961 -23.81 32.90 28.98
N VAL A 962 -23.96 32.42 27.74
CA VAL A 962 -24.48 31.07 27.46
C VAL A 962 -23.51 30.01 27.99
N SER A 963 -22.19 30.19 27.85
CA SER A 963 -21.21 29.23 28.38
C SER A 963 -21.19 29.21 29.91
N LYS A 964 -21.30 30.37 30.56
CA LYS A 964 -21.36 30.50 32.03
C LYS A 964 -22.65 30.00 32.67
N THR A 965 -23.74 29.93 31.89
CA THR A 965 -25.04 29.40 32.35
C THR A 965 -25.30 27.97 31.87
N ALA A 966 -24.37 27.39 31.11
CA ALA A 966 -24.57 26.09 30.48
C ALA A 966 -24.72 24.92 31.47
N HIS A 967 -24.13 25.02 32.66
CA HIS A 967 -24.28 24.01 33.72
C HIS A 967 -25.70 23.93 34.29
N LEU A 968 -26.52 24.96 34.05
CA LEU A 968 -27.91 25.01 34.49
C LEU A 968 -28.85 24.17 33.62
N ALA A 969 -28.42 23.81 32.40
CA ALA A 969 -29.24 23.08 31.44
C ALA A 969 -29.50 21.61 31.84
N GLY A 970 -29.04 21.16 33.01
CA GLY A 970 -29.30 19.83 33.55
C GLY A 970 -28.47 18.75 32.85
N ASP A 971 -29.11 17.64 32.46
CA ASP A 971 -28.45 16.46 31.92
C ASP A 971 -27.70 16.71 30.59
N GLN A 972 -26.82 15.77 30.25
CA GLN A 972 -25.97 15.87 29.06
C GLN A 972 -26.76 15.80 27.74
N GLU A 973 -28.01 15.32 27.76
CA GLU A 973 -28.87 15.25 26.58
C GLU A 973 -29.53 16.62 26.29
N MET A 974 -29.98 17.32 27.33
CA MET A 974 -30.52 18.69 27.25
C MET A 974 -29.43 19.69 26.84
N TYR A 975 -28.21 19.56 27.36
CA TYR A 975 -27.07 20.37 26.92
C TYR A 975 -26.84 20.22 25.40
N GLN A 976 -26.87 19.00 24.89
CA GLN A 976 -26.66 18.71 23.47
C GLN A 976 -27.80 19.21 22.58
N LYS A 977 -29.04 19.21 23.10
CA LYS A 977 -30.24 19.66 22.36
C LYS A 977 -30.46 21.17 22.36
N LEU A 978 -30.07 21.88 23.42
CA LEU A 978 -30.41 23.29 23.63
C LEU A 978 -29.20 24.23 23.59
N ILE A 979 -28.09 23.88 24.23
CA ILE A 979 -26.93 24.79 24.40
C ILE A 979 -25.91 24.63 23.28
N ASN A 980 -25.55 23.38 22.95
CA ASN A 980 -24.54 23.09 21.93
C ASN A 980 -24.86 23.68 20.54
N PRO A 981 -26.13 23.65 20.05
CA PRO A 981 -26.46 24.28 18.76
C PRO A 981 -26.22 25.79 18.74
N ILE A 982 -26.49 26.49 19.85
CA ILE A 982 -26.30 27.95 19.97
C ILE A 982 -24.82 28.30 19.89
N LEU A 983 -23.98 27.61 20.67
CA LEU A 983 -22.52 27.85 20.68
C LEU A 983 -21.89 27.55 19.32
N ASN A 984 -22.27 26.42 18.69
CA ASN A 984 -21.78 26.08 17.36
C ASN A 984 -22.18 27.12 16.31
N ARG A 985 -23.41 27.67 16.40
CA ARG A 985 -23.86 28.73 15.48
C ARG A 985 -23.06 30.01 15.67
N ILE A 986 -22.75 30.39 16.90
CA ILE A 986 -21.94 31.58 17.20
C ILE A 986 -20.50 31.40 16.67
N GLU A 987 -19.86 30.25 16.89
CA GLU A 987 -18.48 29.99 16.42
C GLU A 987 -18.35 30.02 14.91
N VAL A 988 -19.39 29.61 14.18
CA VAL A 988 -19.44 29.74 12.72
C VAL A 988 -19.47 31.22 12.32
N ILE A 989 -20.31 32.04 12.95
CA ILE A 989 -20.41 33.47 12.64
C ILE A 989 -19.09 34.17 12.96
N ILE A 990 -18.45 33.82 14.08
CA ILE A 990 -17.13 34.30 14.48
C ILE A 990 -16.06 33.94 13.44
N THR A 991 -16.07 32.70 12.95
CA THR A 991 -15.11 32.23 11.93
C THR A 991 -15.23 33.05 10.65
N GLU A 992 -16.45 33.46 10.28
CA GLU A 992 -16.68 34.32 9.13
C GLU A 992 -16.22 35.76 9.40
N ILE A 993 -16.56 36.35 10.56
CA ILE A 993 -16.08 37.68 10.98
C ILE A 993 -14.55 37.76 10.96
N ALA A 994 -13.87 36.68 11.39
CA ALA A 994 -12.41 36.59 11.41
C ALA A 994 -11.78 36.73 10.01
N LYS A 995 -12.50 36.35 8.95
CA LYS A 995 -12.02 36.54 7.56
C LYS A 995 -12.01 38.02 7.15
N HIS A 996 -12.92 38.83 7.70
CA HIS A 996 -13.04 40.25 7.38
C HIS A 996 -12.14 41.13 8.26
N ASN A 997 -12.11 40.90 9.58
CA ASN A 997 -11.30 41.69 10.51
C ASN A 997 -10.90 40.90 11.76
N LYS A 998 -9.87 40.07 11.61
CA LYS A 998 -9.34 39.23 12.68
C LYS A 998 -8.83 40.04 13.88
N ASP A 999 -8.14 41.14 13.64
CA ASP A 999 -7.49 41.92 14.72
C ASP A 999 -8.54 42.56 15.65
N LEU A 1000 -9.63 43.11 15.08
CA LEU A 1000 -10.75 43.64 15.87
C LEU A 1000 -11.46 42.54 16.66
N LEU A 1001 -11.66 41.37 16.06
CA LEU A 1001 -12.29 40.22 16.71
C LEU A 1001 -11.46 39.73 17.91
N GLU A 1002 -10.16 39.52 17.74
CA GLU A 1002 -9.31 39.02 18.83
C GLU A 1002 -9.16 40.06 19.95
N LYS A 1003 -9.13 41.36 19.62
CA LYS A 1003 -9.16 42.44 20.62
C LYS A 1003 -10.42 42.36 21.48
N ILE A 1004 -11.60 42.36 20.86
CA ILE A 1004 -12.88 42.36 21.61
C ILE A 1004 -13.09 41.02 22.32
N ARG A 1005 -12.61 39.91 21.75
CA ARG A 1005 -12.63 38.60 22.40
C ARG A 1005 -11.84 38.61 23.70
N TYR A 1006 -10.64 39.19 23.68
CA TYR A 1006 -9.84 39.34 24.90
C TYR A 1006 -10.57 40.20 25.94
N GLU A 1007 -11.11 41.35 25.53
CA GLU A 1007 -11.88 42.24 26.43
C GLU A 1007 -13.12 41.55 27.03
N VAL A 1008 -13.82 40.70 26.27
CA VAL A 1008 -15.01 39.98 26.76
C VAL A 1008 -14.65 38.76 27.63
N ASP A 1009 -13.75 37.90 27.15
CA ASP A 1009 -13.44 36.62 27.81
C ASP A 1009 -12.54 36.80 29.04
N GLU A 1010 -11.55 37.69 28.96
CA GLU A 1010 -10.53 37.89 30.01
C GLU A 1010 -10.81 39.12 30.89
N GLU A 1011 -11.25 40.25 30.30
CA GLU A 1011 -11.52 41.48 31.06
C GLU A 1011 -12.97 41.62 31.53
N GLY A 1012 -13.90 40.79 31.01
CA GLY A 1012 -15.31 40.80 31.40
C GLY A 1012 -16.12 41.98 30.86
N GLU A 1013 -15.63 42.68 29.83
CA GLU A 1013 -16.25 43.86 29.23
C GLU A 1013 -17.42 43.50 28.29
N LEU A 1014 -18.50 42.99 28.91
CA LEU A 1014 -19.74 42.58 28.25
C LEU A 1014 -20.56 43.79 27.76
N GLU A 1015 -21.32 43.60 26.68
CA GLU A 1015 -22.31 44.57 26.24
C GLU A 1015 -23.43 44.74 27.29
N SER A 1016 -23.97 45.96 27.38
CA SER A 1016 -24.90 46.40 28.42
C SER A 1016 -26.11 45.49 28.68
N TYR A 1017 -26.66 44.82 27.66
CA TYR A 1017 -27.77 43.87 27.82
C TYR A 1017 -27.29 42.59 28.52
N TRP A 1018 -26.17 42.03 28.06
CA TRP A 1018 -25.63 40.78 28.58
C TRP A 1018 -24.99 40.93 29.95
N ARG A 1019 -24.36 42.08 30.21
CA ARG A 1019 -23.86 42.45 31.55
C ARG A 1019 -24.98 42.41 32.59
N ARG A 1020 -26.08 43.12 32.33
CA ARG A 1020 -27.26 43.15 33.22
C ARG A 1020 -27.89 41.76 33.39
N LYS A 1021 -27.95 40.96 32.32
CA LYS A 1021 -28.48 39.59 32.38
C LYS A 1021 -27.60 38.65 33.22
N LEU A 1022 -26.27 38.80 33.13
CA LEU A 1022 -25.32 38.03 33.94
C LEU A 1022 -25.32 38.48 35.41
N GLU A 1023 -25.36 39.79 35.67
CA GLU A 1023 -25.50 40.36 37.02
C GLU A 1023 -26.78 39.85 37.70
N MET A 1024 -27.90 39.83 36.99
CA MET A 1024 -29.15 39.24 37.48
C MET A 1024 -28.97 37.75 37.84
N PHE A 1025 -28.25 36.96 37.04
CA PHE A 1025 -27.98 35.55 37.37
C PHE A 1025 -27.02 35.39 38.56
N MET A 1026 -26.10 36.32 38.76
CA MET A 1026 -25.22 36.35 39.93
C MET A 1026 -26.00 36.73 41.20
N GLU A 1027 -26.87 37.73 41.14
CA GLU A 1027 -27.75 38.14 42.25
C GLU A 1027 -28.72 37.02 42.67
N LEU A 1028 -29.19 36.21 41.71
CA LEU A 1028 -30.02 35.04 41.96
C LEU A 1028 -29.22 33.82 42.48
N GLY A 1029 -27.90 33.92 42.62
CA GLY A 1029 -27.01 32.84 43.10
C GLY A 1029 -26.85 31.68 42.10
N VAL A 1030 -27.21 31.91 40.84
CA VAL A 1030 -27.25 30.90 39.77
C VAL A 1030 -25.88 30.75 39.08
N VAL A 1031 -25.08 31.82 39.11
CA VAL A 1031 -23.68 31.87 38.63
C VAL A 1031 -22.84 32.47 39.75
N ILE A 1032 -21.68 31.86 40.05
CA ILE A 1032 -20.74 32.34 41.08
C ILE A 1032 -19.79 33.36 40.48
#